data_AF-A0AAE9X5D3-F1
#
_entry.id   AF-A0AAE9X5D3-F1
#
_cell.length_a   1.000
_cell.length_b   1.000
_cell.length_c   1.000
_cell.angle_alpha   90.00
_cell.angle_beta   90.00
_cell.angle_gamma   90.00
#
_symmetry.space_group_name_H-M   'P 1'
#
loop_
_entity.id
_entity.type
_entity.pdbx_description
1 polymer ?
#
loop_
_entity_poly.entity_id
_entity_poly.type
_entity_poly.pdbx_seq_one_letter_code
_entity_poly.pdbx_strand_id
1 'polypeptide(L)'
;MSKHKKPHTAKQGGEKPAGGVVVNQIIVKAPNRKVLDVGDWRKALKSAEFGRPKQLFDLFDDVLLDGVLGDAVQKRIDAVTNSDLTFQDANGEAVEEMTDLIDSLAFEELLAEIIKAKMWGRSAVEFEFGDAFRVHPIPAKHISLHTRTILVNDTDERGISYEGDPFILVIGKERDFGLILKAAPLAIYKRGGFGDWSQWVELFGMPRRIGKYNVYDPESRKLMEEALARSGSAPYLITPIGTEIQTEQTNPGTGSSYDEFRKACNEEILVTILGQTMTTMQGDKGARSLGEVHKKVEEGKNRSDLRFVQRVLNEHVIPILEARGFPVSGGRFIFPDAAEPLSVADVVQLSDILPIPQSFLHDKYSIPAPKDGEPIARRAPAFDLTPPDDPDDNGDDDPDTPDDPTKLSDDDVSFFSRIRRFFASAPSQGGAYTGKAPIALTDTASLNERLMARVATGEASYFDFELFEYLSNDLVRAIRTTYKRSIANADYTYNSPDDAYLTALEMNLFHFSAAKTLAEVQELNKLFRESKSFAEFTAKASMICDKFNRAWQKTEYETAVLTAEAASTYHRLKGKKNIFPYWQYNTVGDERVREEHEKIAGVVLPVDDPVWGQIYPPNGWKCRCRVDPKMAHEVTAEMVAESRTRVKEYIDSPEWAALTDQGWGVNRAESAEVFGANQMYIRKFPGKAAKYLGKLYYNDYGLDSFGKKMEAANTPAPKYEGAAGDWHDSHKLIEDYNGRKVAMTQEVFNRHTTKKYTKTRVPLLECIPDVLKNPDEVWINDFVGEFDNLNMIKFYNDKCVVVICEVAESNVYRIRTWFEIHASARTKEGTKASRAIDPRWRYRRGLLIKKG
;
A
#
# COMPACT_ATOMS: atom_id res chain seq x y z
N MET A 1 -46.03 -7.82 -31.42
CA MET A 1 -47.08 -8.56 -30.70
C MET A 1 -46.40 -9.51 -29.73
N SER A 2 -46.06 -9.04 -28.53
CA SER A 2 -45.44 -9.88 -27.49
C SER A 2 -46.55 -10.37 -26.57
N LYS A 3 -46.75 -11.69 -26.51
CA LYS A 3 -47.77 -12.31 -25.66
C LYS A 3 -47.34 -12.11 -24.21
N HIS A 4 -48.11 -11.33 -23.44
CA HIS A 4 -48.04 -11.35 -21.98
C HIS A 4 -48.31 -12.78 -21.49
N LYS A 5 -47.27 -13.49 -21.04
CA LYS A 5 -47.42 -14.68 -20.20
C LYS A 5 -48.11 -14.22 -18.90
N LYS A 6 -49.20 -14.89 -18.53
CA LYS A 6 -49.95 -14.64 -17.30
C LYS A 6 -49.04 -14.89 -16.08
N PRO A 7 -49.21 -14.17 -14.96
CA PRO A 7 -48.54 -14.50 -13.71
C PRO A 7 -48.94 -15.93 -13.29
N HIS A 8 -47.94 -16.73 -12.91
CA HIS A 8 -48.13 -18.13 -12.57
C HIS A 8 -48.90 -18.28 -11.24
N THR A 9 -50.18 -18.60 -11.35
CA THR A 9 -51.04 -19.00 -10.22
C THR A 9 -50.67 -20.38 -9.72
N ALA A 10 -50.42 -20.51 -8.41
CA ALA A 10 -50.32 -21.80 -7.72
C ALA A 10 -51.57 -22.65 -7.99
N LYS A 11 -51.42 -23.99 -8.05
CA LYS A 11 -52.60 -24.88 -8.03
C LYS A 11 -53.43 -24.56 -6.78
N GLN A 12 -54.74 -24.39 -6.94
CA GLN A 12 -55.77 -23.92 -5.97
C GLN A 12 -55.89 -24.76 -4.67
N GLY A 13 -54.81 -25.06 -3.96
CA GLY A 13 -54.79 -25.92 -2.77
C GLY A 13 -54.16 -25.29 -1.52
N GLY A 14 -53.85 -23.98 -1.53
CA GLY A 14 -52.98 -23.38 -0.51
C GLY A 14 -53.44 -22.07 0.12
N GLU A 15 -54.71 -21.68 0.02
CA GLU A 15 -55.20 -20.50 0.76
C GLU A 15 -55.14 -20.76 2.28
N LYS A 16 -54.51 -19.86 3.03
CA LYS A 16 -54.42 -19.94 4.49
C LYS A 16 -55.85 -19.90 5.06
N PRO A 17 -56.30 -20.92 5.84
CA PRO A 17 -57.68 -20.97 6.30
C PRO A 17 -58.01 -19.82 7.25
N ALA A 18 -59.07 -19.06 6.93
CA ALA A 18 -59.91 -18.14 7.73
C ALA A 18 -59.30 -17.28 8.89
N GLY A 19 -57.97 -17.12 8.97
CA GLY A 19 -57.28 -16.38 10.05
C GLY A 19 -56.59 -15.09 9.62
N GLY A 20 -56.50 -14.80 8.32
CA GLY A 20 -55.74 -13.66 7.79
C GLY A 20 -54.21 -13.82 7.91
N VAL A 21 -53.46 -13.04 7.15
CA VAL A 21 -51.98 -12.98 7.22
C VAL A 21 -51.59 -12.46 8.60
N VAL A 22 -50.76 -13.18 9.35
CA VAL A 22 -50.34 -12.83 10.72
C VAL A 22 -49.70 -11.45 10.77
N VAL A 23 -48.94 -11.07 9.75
CA VAL A 23 -48.33 -9.72 9.64
C VAL A 23 -49.37 -8.60 9.76
N ASN A 24 -50.59 -8.79 9.25
CA ASN A 24 -51.65 -7.78 9.26
C ASN A 24 -52.27 -7.60 10.66
N GLN A 25 -52.00 -8.53 11.57
CA GLN A 25 -52.46 -8.45 12.96
C GLN A 25 -51.46 -7.70 13.85
N ILE A 26 -50.21 -7.50 13.39
CA ILE A 26 -49.13 -6.90 14.17
C ILE A 26 -49.29 -5.38 14.25
N ILE A 27 -49.15 -4.82 15.46
CA ILE A 27 -49.15 -3.37 15.67
C ILE A 27 -47.70 -2.87 15.64
N VAL A 28 -47.27 -2.36 14.48
CA VAL A 28 -45.93 -1.81 14.30
C VAL A 28 -45.86 -0.39 14.87
N LYS A 29 -45.01 -0.21 15.89
CA LYS A 29 -44.70 1.10 16.48
C LYS A 29 -43.32 1.58 16.02
N ALA A 30 -43.20 2.88 15.77
CA ALA A 30 -41.92 3.51 15.47
C ALA A 30 -40.91 3.32 16.61
N PRO A 31 -39.61 3.12 16.29
CA PRO A 31 -38.57 2.97 17.30
C PRO A 31 -38.41 4.27 18.09
N ASN A 32 -38.15 4.16 19.39
CA ASN A 32 -37.93 5.33 20.24
C ASN A 32 -36.49 5.85 20.05
N ARG A 33 -36.36 6.98 19.35
CA ARG A 33 -35.07 7.62 19.08
C ARG A 33 -34.70 8.56 20.22
N LYS A 34 -33.62 8.26 20.93
CA LYS A 34 -33.05 9.09 22.00
C LYS A 34 -31.53 9.03 21.91
N VAL A 35 -30.86 9.92 22.65
CA VAL A 35 -29.41 9.78 22.86
C VAL A 35 -29.18 8.50 23.64
N LEU A 36 -28.34 7.62 23.09
CA LEU A 36 -28.00 6.32 23.65
C LEU A 36 -26.60 6.36 24.25
N ASP A 37 -26.40 5.61 25.33
CA ASP A 37 -25.10 5.32 25.91
C ASP A 37 -24.85 3.80 26.03
N VAL A 38 -23.65 3.42 26.46
CA VAL A 38 -23.31 2.00 26.64
C VAL A 38 -24.07 1.36 27.80
N GLY A 39 -24.55 2.15 28.76
CA GLY A 39 -25.46 1.68 29.80
C GLY A 39 -26.81 1.26 29.24
N ASP A 40 -27.38 2.03 28.30
CA ASP A 40 -28.60 1.68 27.56
C ASP A 40 -28.39 0.40 26.75
N TRP A 41 -27.26 0.25 26.06
CA TRP A 41 -26.92 -1.00 25.36
C TRP A 41 -26.88 -2.22 26.29
N ARG A 42 -26.20 -2.11 27.45
CA ARG A 42 -26.16 -3.20 28.45
C ARG A 42 -27.54 -3.52 29.02
N LYS A 43 -28.37 -2.51 29.29
CA LYS A 43 -29.75 -2.69 29.77
C LYS A 43 -30.62 -3.39 28.72
N ALA A 44 -30.52 -2.97 27.46
CA ALA A 44 -31.25 -3.55 26.35
C ALA A 44 -30.87 -5.01 26.11
N LEU A 45 -29.56 -5.33 26.13
CA LEU A 45 -29.07 -6.70 26.05
C LEU A 45 -29.61 -7.56 27.19
N LYS A 46 -29.49 -7.09 28.44
CA LYS A 46 -30.00 -7.80 29.61
C LYS A 46 -31.52 -8.05 29.49
N SER A 47 -32.29 -7.06 29.05
CA SER A 47 -33.73 -7.22 28.80
C SER A 47 -34.01 -8.31 27.75
N ALA A 48 -33.24 -8.33 26.67
CA ALA A 48 -33.39 -9.31 25.60
C ALA A 48 -33.01 -10.74 26.05
N GLU A 49 -32.02 -10.89 26.92
CA GLU A 49 -31.65 -12.17 27.56
C GLU A 49 -32.78 -12.75 28.43
N PHE A 50 -33.63 -11.88 29.00
CA PHE A 50 -34.85 -12.26 29.72
C PHE A 50 -36.09 -12.41 28.80
N GLY A 51 -35.90 -12.48 27.48
CA GLY A 51 -36.97 -12.72 26.52
C GLY A 51 -37.77 -11.47 26.13
N ARG A 52 -37.30 -10.26 26.47
CA ARG A 52 -37.93 -8.98 26.09
C ARG A 52 -37.03 -8.21 25.10
N PRO A 53 -37.12 -8.50 23.79
CA PRO A 53 -36.13 -8.06 22.82
C PRO A 53 -36.35 -6.65 22.26
N LYS A 54 -37.52 -6.04 22.52
CA LYS A 54 -37.89 -4.72 21.98
C LYS A 54 -36.79 -3.67 22.10
N GLN A 55 -36.29 -3.44 23.31
CA GLN A 55 -35.30 -2.39 23.58
C GLN A 55 -34.01 -2.60 22.80
N LEU A 56 -33.62 -3.85 22.56
CA LEU A 56 -32.41 -4.18 21.83
C LEU A 56 -32.57 -3.92 20.33
N PHE A 57 -33.73 -4.27 19.77
CA PHE A 57 -33.98 -4.05 18.35
C PHE A 57 -34.30 -2.59 18.01
N ASP A 58 -34.98 -1.86 18.89
CA ASP A 58 -35.11 -0.40 18.75
C ASP A 58 -33.72 0.28 18.82
N LEU A 59 -32.79 -0.26 19.62
CA LEU A 59 -31.40 0.20 19.66
C LEU A 59 -30.65 -0.13 18.36
N PHE A 60 -30.88 -1.32 17.77
CA PHE A 60 -30.29 -1.69 16.48
C PHE A 60 -30.73 -0.74 15.37
N ASP A 61 -32.02 -0.41 15.31
CA ASP A 61 -32.56 0.55 14.35
C ASP A 61 -31.91 1.94 14.48
N ASP A 62 -31.58 2.37 15.70
CA ASP A 62 -30.89 3.65 15.93
C ASP A 62 -29.40 3.59 15.54
N VAL A 63 -28.65 2.56 15.98
CA VAL A 63 -27.20 2.48 15.69
C VAL A 63 -26.91 2.25 14.21
N LEU A 64 -27.84 1.65 13.45
CA LEU A 64 -27.72 1.51 11.99
C LEU A 64 -27.83 2.83 11.24
N LEU A 65 -28.25 3.93 11.88
CA LEU A 65 -28.13 5.28 11.32
C LEU A 65 -26.66 5.74 11.22
N ASP A 66 -25.73 5.05 11.87
CA ASP A 66 -24.31 5.25 11.61
C ASP A 66 -23.96 4.77 10.20
N GLY A 67 -23.54 5.68 9.32
CA GLY A 67 -23.30 5.35 7.91
C GLY A 67 -22.28 4.22 7.70
N VAL A 68 -21.26 4.08 8.55
CA VAL A 68 -20.24 3.03 8.38
C VAL A 68 -20.79 1.66 8.77
N LEU A 69 -21.52 1.59 9.89
CA LEU A 69 -22.17 0.35 10.30
C LEU A 69 -23.29 -0.05 9.34
N GLY A 70 -24.15 0.90 8.95
CA GLY A 70 -25.25 0.71 8.02
C GLY A 70 -24.77 0.19 6.67
N ASP A 71 -23.79 0.87 6.06
CA ASP A 71 -23.23 0.46 4.75
C ASP A 71 -22.54 -0.90 4.82
N ALA A 72 -21.81 -1.19 5.92
CA ALA A 72 -21.16 -2.49 6.08
C ALA A 72 -22.16 -3.65 6.19
N VAL A 73 -23.30 -3.43 6.86
CA VAL A 73 -24.38 -4.42 6.93
C VAL A 73 -25.05 -4.57 5.57
N GLN A 74 -25.39 -3.45 4.91
CA GLN A 74 -26.04 -3.46 3.59
C GLN A 74 -25.18 -4.17 2.55
N LYS A 75 -23.86 -3.93 2.53
CA LYS A 75 -22.92 -4.58 1.61
C LYS A 75 -22.96 -6.12 1.68
N ARG A 76 -23.18 -6.69 2.87
CA ARG A 76 -23.32 -8.15 3.04
C ARG A 76 -24.69 -8.68 2.63
N ILE A 77 -25.73 -7.85 2.73
CA ILE A 77 -27.05 -8.17 2.19
C ILE A 77 -26.98 -8.16 0.66
N ASP A 78 -26.44 -7.09 0.09
CA ASP A 78 -26.26 -6.91 -1.36
C ASP A 78 -25.40 -8.00 -1.99
N ALA A 79 -24.38 -8.49 -1.27
CA ALA A 79 -23.57 -9.61 -1.74
C ALA A 79 -24.38 -10.90 -1.94
N VAL A 80 -25.44 -11.11 -1.15
CA VAL A 80 -26.33 -12.26 -1.28
C VAL A 80 -27.37 -12.03 -2.36
N THR A 81 -28.04 -10.88 -2.36
CA THR A 81 -29.13 -10.60 -3.31
C THR A 81 -28.63 -10.42 -4.74
N ASN A 82 -27.41 -9.92 -4.95
CA ASN A 82 -26.81 -9.78 -6.28
C ASN A 82 -26.11 -11.06 -6.78
N SER A 83 -26.12 -12.15 -6.02
CA SER A 83 -25.49 -13.40 -6.45
C SER A 83 -26.46 -14.23 -7.28
N ASP A 84 -25.97 -14.78 -8.39
CA ASP A 84 -26.75 -15.71 -9.22
C ASP A 84 -27.20 -16.91 -8.39
N LEU A 85 -28.49 -17.24 -8.44
CA LEU A 85 -29.07 -18.37 -7.73
C LEU A 85 -29.80 -19.26 -8.73
N THR A 86 -29.54 -20.56 -8.67
CA THR A 86 -30.19 -21.54 -9.55
C THR A 86 -30.82 -22.65 -8.73
N PHE A 87 -31.92 -23.20 -9.23
CA PHE A 87 -32.51 -24.43 -8.70
C PHE A 87 -32.22 -25.58 -9.66
N GLN A 88 -31.52 -26.60 -9.15
CA GLN A 88 -31.18 -27.82 -9.90
C GLN A 88 -32.07 -28.97 -9.45
N ASP A 89 -32.58 -29.75 -10.40
CA ASP A 89 -33.34 -30.98 -10.12
C ASP A 89 -32.41 -32.13 -9.67
N ALA A 90 -32.98 -33.33 -9.50
CA ALA A 90 -32.22 -34.52 -9.11
C ALA A 90 -31.13 -34.94 -10.14
N ASN A 91 -31.25 -34.49 -11.39
CA ASN A 91 -30.30 -34.76 -12.47
C ASN A 91 -29.24 -33.65 -12.61
N GLY A 92 -29.38 -32.55 -11.86
CA GLY A 92 -28.51 -31.38 -11.94
C GLY A 92 -28.92 -30.37 -13.02
N GLU A 93 -30.08 -30.53 -13.63
CA GLU A 93 -30.60 -29.64 -14.68
C GLU A 93 -31.39 -28.47 -14.06
N ALA A 94 -31.29 -27.28 -14.66
CA ALA A 94 -31.99 -26.10 -14.18
C ALA A 94 -33.48 -26.19 -14.51
N VAL A 95 -34.33 -25.92 -13.52
CA VAL A 95 -35.80 -25.95 -13.68
C VAL A 95 -36.31 -24.57 -14.09
N GLU A 96 -36.81 -24.43 -15.32
CA GLU A 96 -37.30 -23.16 -15.90
C GLU A 96 -38.39 -22.53 -15.02
N GLU A 97 -39.32 -23.33 -14.49
CA GLU A 97 -40.43 -22.89 -13.63
C GLU A 97 -39.97 -22.26 -12.30
N MET A 98 -38.79 -22.66 -11.80
CA MET A 98 -38.19 -22.09 -10.59
C MET A 98 -37.39 -20.82 -10.89
N THR A 99 -36.97 -20.63 -12.14
CA THR A 99 -36.19 -19.45 -12.56
C THR A 99 -37.01 -18.18 -12.45
N ASP A 100 -38.27 -18.21 -12.92
CA ASP A 100 -39.20 -17.07 -12.82
C ASP A 100 -39.54 -16.72 -11.36
N LEU A 101 -39.58 -17.71 -10.46
CA LEU A 101 -39.81 -17.48 -9.03
C LEU A 101 -38.61 -16.82 -8.38
N ILE A 102 -37.39 -17.30 -8.68
CA ILE A 102 -36.13 -16.78 -8.13
C ILE A 102 -35.91 -15.33 -8.57
N ASP A 103 -36.25 -14.99 -9.82
CA ASP A 103 -36.09 -13.63 -10.38
C ASP A 103 -37.18 -12.64 -9.93
N SER A 104 -38.01 -13.01 -8.96
CA SER A 104 -39.09 -12.16 -8.44
C SER A 104 -38.66 -11.30 -7.24
N LEU A 105 -39.23 -10.09 -7.12
CA LEU A 105 -38.99 -9.20 -5.97
C LEU A 105 -39.29 -9.87 -4.62
N ALA A 106 -40.31 -10.73 -4.56
CA ALA A 106 -40.66 -11.46 -3.35
C ALA A 106 -39.56 -12.45 -2.94
N PHE A 107 -38.86 -13.05 -3.90
CA PHE A 107 -37.77 -13.96 -3.63
C PHE A 107 -36.49 -13.21 -3.23
N GLU A 108 -36.22 -12.04 -3.83
CA GLU A 108 -35.15 -11.14 -3.36
C GLU A 108 -35.37 -10.73 -1.89
N GLU A 109 -36.60 -10.36 -1.52
CA GLU A 109 -36.97 -10.02 -0.14
C GLU A 109 -36.79 -11.21 0.81
N LEU A 110 -37.11 -12.43 0.38
CA LEU A 110 -36.80 -13.66 1.12
C LEU A 110 -35.29 -13.82 1.37
N LEU A 111 -34.45 -13.65 0.35
CA LEU A 111 -33.00 -13.75 0.49
C LEU A 111 -32.47 -12.71 1.50
N ALA A 112 -32.96 -11.47 1.41
CA ALA A 112 -32.61 -10.39 2.32
C ALA A 112 -33.00 -10.72 3.77
N GLU A 113 -34.21 -11.24 4.01
CA GLU A 113 -34.65 -11.61 5.35
C GLU A 113 -33.88 -12.80 5.95
N ILE A 114 -33.52 -13.79 5.13
CA ILE A 114 -32.69 -14.91 5.57
C ILE A 114 -31.33 -14.41 6.06
N ILE A 115 -30.64 -13.54 5.30
CA ILE A 115 -29.33 -13.04 5.72
C ILE A 115 -29.41 -12.07 6.91
N LYS A 116 -30.51 -11.32 7.05
CA LYS A 116 -30.77 -10.47 8.23
C LYS A 116 -30.77 -11.29 9.52
N ALA A 117 -31.13 -12.57 9.50
CA ALA A 117 -31.04 -13.43 10.68
C ALA A 117 -29.60 -13.52 11.26
N LYS A 118 -28.54 -13.43 10.46
CA LYS A 118 -27.15 -13.37 10.98
C LYS A 118 -26.81 -12.01 11.59
N MET A 119 -27.42 -10.94 11.11
CA MET A 119 -27.11 -9.56 11.52
C MET A 119 -27.89 -9.17 12.78
N TRP A 120 -29.19 -9.46 12.81
CA TRP A 120 -30.12 -9.22 13.92
C TRP A 120 -30.22 -10.41 14.90
N GLY A 121 -29.62 -11.57 14.57
CA GLY A 121 -29.71 -12.81 15.36
C GLY A 121 -31.02 -13.59 15.15
N ARG A 122 -32.03 -12.94 14.59
CA ARG A 122 -33.30 -13.53 14.20
C ARG A 122 -33.93 -12.79 13.01
N SER A 123 -34.69 -13.52 12.21
CA SER A 123 -35.63 -12.98 11.22
C SER A 123 -36.80 -13.95 11.07
N ALA A 124 -37.95 -13.44 10.62
CA ALA A 124 -39.08 -14.25 10.23
C ALA A 124 -39.78 -13.66 9.01
N VAL A 125 -40.31 -14.55 8.19
CA VAL A 125 -41.12 -14.21 7.02
C VAL A 125 -42.39 -15.04 6.99
N GLU A 126 -43.48 -14.42 6.57
CA GLU A 126 -44.73 -15.10 6.28
C GLU A 126 -44.94 -15.15 4.76
N PHE A 127 -45.11 -16.36 4.24
CA PHE A 127 -45.37 -16.60 2.83
C PHE A 127 -46.87 -16.51 2.53
N GLU A 128 -47.21 -15.82 1.45
CA GLU A 128 -48.56 -15.78 0.89
C GLU A 128 -48.55 -16.40 -0.51
N PHE A 129 -49.35 -17.45 -0.68
CA PHE A 129 -49.51 -18.18 -1.93
C PHE A 129 -50.92 -17.97 -2.46
N GLY A 130 -51.14 -16.82 -3.11
CA GLY A 130 -52.41 -16.46 -3.76
C GLY A 130 -52.24 -16.38 -5.28
N ASP A 131 -52.75 -15.31 -5.88
CA ASP A 131 -52.55 -15.02 -7.32
C ASP A 131 -51.07 -14.80 -7.71
N ALA A 132 -50.24 -14.43 -6.73
CA ALA A 132 -48.81 -14.27 -6.86
C ALA A 132 -48.11 -14.72 -5.57
N PHE A 133 -46.84 -15.14 -5.69
CA PHE A 133 -45.98 -15.40 -4.54
C PHE A 133 -45.57 -14.10 -3.87
N ARG A 134 -45.84 -13.96 -2.57
CA ARG A 134 -45.41 -12.82 -1.77
C ARG A 134 -44.77 -13.28 -0.47
N VAL A 135 -43.86 -12.46 0.02
CA VAL A 135 -43.13 -12.66 1.25
C VAL A 135 -43.37 -11.43 2.11
N HIS A 136 -43.80 -11.64 3.35
CA HIS A 136 -44.08 -10.56 4.30
C HIS A 136 -43.09 -10.64 5.46
N PRO A 137 -42.12 -9.72 5.54
CA PRO A 137 -41.19 -9.67 6.66
C PRO A 137 -41.90 -9.39 7.98
N ILE A 138 -41.55 -10.14 9.02
CA ILE A 138 -42.01 -9.89 10.38
C ILE A 138 -40.90 -9.18 11.15
N PRO A 139 -41.14 -7.99 11.72
CA PRO A 139 -40.09 -7.24 12.40
C PRO A 139 -39.48 -8.03 13.57
N ALA A 140 -38.15 -8.04 13.67
CA ALA A 140 -37.40 -8.86 14.63
C ALA A 140 -37.83 -8.67 16.10
N LYS A 141 -38.30 -7.47 16.47
CA LYS A 141 -38.79 -7.17 17.83
C LYS A 141 -40.08 -7.88 18.23
N HIS A 142 -40.85 -8.36 17.26
CA HIS A 142 -42.07 -9.14 17.49
C HIS A 142 -41.79 -10.66 17.55
N ILE A 143 -40.56 -11.10 17.29
CA ILE A 143 -40.22 -12.53 17.24
C ILE A 143 -39.73 -13.01 18.61
N SER A 144 -40.51 -13.89 19.24
CA SER A 144 -40.09 -14.60 20.46
C SER A 144 -39.62 -16.01 20.14
N LEU A 145 -38.30 -16.22 20.17
CA LEU A 145 -37.70 -17.55 19.99
C LEU A 145 -37.91 -18.46 21.21
N HIS A 146 -38.01 -17.86 22.40
CA HIS A 146 -38.20 -18.59 23.66
C HIS A 146 -39.58 -19.25 23.78
N THR A 147 -40.63 -18.51 23.41
CA THR A 147 -42.02 -19.01 23.48
C THR A 147 -42.53 -19.58 22.16
N ARG A 148 -41.74 -19.48 21.09
CA ARG A 148 -42.11 -19.83 19.72
C ARG A 148 -43.39 -19.12 19.24
N THR A 149 -43.48 -17.82 19.53
CA THR A 149 -44.62 -16.96 19.15
C THR A 149 -44.20 -15.67 18.45
N ILE A 150 -45.09 -15.13 17.63
CA ILE A 150 -45.07 -13.77 17.09
C ILE A 150 -45.96 -12.89 17.96
N LEU A 151 -45.37 -11.87 18.58
CA LEU A 151 -46.06 -10.95 19.47
C LEU A 151 -46.89 -9.95 18.66
N VAL A 152 -48.16 -9.75 19.04
CA VAL A 152 -49.05 -8.80 18.37
C VAL A 152 -48.61 -7.36 18.67
N ASN A 153 -48.39 -7.05 19.94
CA ASN A 153 -47.64 -5.86 20.35
C ASN A 153 -46.22 -6.24 20.78
N ASP A 154 -45.29 -5.33 20.56
CA ASP A 154 -43.88 -5.46 20.94
C ASP A 154 -43.61 -5.54 22.46
N THR A 155 -44.65 -5.43 23.30
CA THR A 155 -44.60 -5.56 24.76
C THR A 155 -45.35 -6.77 25.31
N ASP A 156 -46.03 -7.53 24.45
CA ASP A 156 -46.88 -8.63 24.91
C ASP A 156 -46.04 -9.81 25.42
N GLU A 157 -46.56 -10.55 26.41
CA GLU A 157 -45.91 -11.76 26.93
C GLU A 157 -46.35 -13.04 26.21
N ARG A 158 -47.41 -12.95 25.40
CA ARG A 158 -47.96 -14.04 24.59
C ARG A 158 -48.23 -13.55 23.18
N GLY A 159 -48.14 -14.45 22.22
CA GLY A 159 -48.33 -14.14 20.81
C GLY A 159 -48.97 -15.30 20.05
N ILE A 160 -49.01 -15.15 18.74
CA ILE A 160 -49.49 -16.17 17.81
C ILE A 160 -48.38 -17.20 17.64
N SER A 161 -48.64 -18.47 17.96
CA SER A 161 -47.64 -19.53 17.78
C SER A 161 -47.35 -19.74 16.29
N TYR A 162 -46.06 -19.79 15.94
CA TYR A 162 -45.61 -20.15 14.59
C TYR A 162 -45.15 -21.61 14.50
N GLU A 163 -45.27 -22.38 15.59
CA GLU A 163 -44.79 -23.76 15.64
C GLU A 163 -45.68 -24.66 14.75
N GLY A 164 -45.08 -25.24 13.72
CA GLY A 164 -45.78 -26.06 12.74
C GLY A 164 -46.65 -25.28 11.74
N ASP A 165 -46.60 -23.93 11.73
CA ASP A 165 -47.27 -23.15 10.69
C ASP A 165 -46.49 -23.32 9.36
N PRO A 166 -47.10 -23.90 8.31
CA PRO A 166 -46.40 -24.18 7.07
C PRO A 166 -46.17 -22.91 6.22
N PHE A 167 -46.67 -21.74 6.64
CA PHE A 167 -46.53 -20.47 5.93
C PHE A 167 -45.53 -19.52 6.61
N ILE A 168 -44.97 -19.87 7.76
CA ILE A 168 -44.06 -18.98 8.48
C ILE A 168 -42.69 -19.64 8.58
N LEU A 169 -41.67 -18.93 8.11
CA LEU A 169 -40.27 -19.30 8.32
C LEU A 169 -39.68 -18.39 9.39
N VAL A 170 -39.20 -18.98 10.47
CA VAL A 170 -38.46 -18.28 11.53
C VAL A 170 -37.04 -18.83 11.59
N ILE A 171 -36.06 -17.93 11.56
CA ILE A 171 -34.64 -18.27 11.58
C ILE A 171 -34.02 -17.56 12.78
N GLY A 172 -33.31 -18.32 13.63
CA GLY A 172 -32.60 -17.77 14.77
C GLY A 172 -32.40 -18.79 15.88
N LYS A 173 -31.56 -18.45 16.86
CA LYS A 173 -31.33 -19.29 18.05
C LYS A 173 -31.59 -18.47 19.31
N GLU A 174 -32.08 -19.13 20.36
CA GLU A 174 -32.21 -18.48 21.67
C GLU A 174 -30.85 -17.94 22.13
N ARG A 175 -30.86 -16.73 22.68
CA ARG A 175 -29.67 -15.99 23.12
C ARG A 175 -28.65 -15.64 22.03
N ASP A 176 -29.00 -15.81 20.76
CA ASP A 176 -28.29 -15.19 19.65
C ASP A 176 -28.96 -13.85 19.30
N PHE A 177 -28.15 -12.80 19.23
CA PHE A 177 -28.58 -11.42 18.95
C PHE A 177 -27.81 -10.82 17.77
N GLY A 178 -27.09 -11.66 17.02
CA GLY A 178 -26.47 -11.28 15.76
C GLY A 178 -25.22 -10.40 15.90
N LEU A 179 -24.70 -10.01 14.74
CA LEU A 179 -23.45 -9.26 14.63
C LEU A 179 -23.60 -7.78 15.01
N ILE A 180 -24.80 -7.20 14.84
CA ILE A 180 -25.05 -5.79 15.20
C ILE A 180 -24.84 -5.58 16.71
N LEU A 181 -25.15 -6.58 17.55
CA LEU A 181 -24.92 -6.50 18.99
C LEU A 181 -23.45 -6.14 19.32
N LYS A 182 -22.50 -6.73 18.59
CA LYS A 182 -21.06 -6.55 18.82
C LYS A 182 -20.57 -5.18 18.35
N ALA A 183 -21.14 -4.66 17.26
CA ALA A 183 -20.76 -3.36 16.69
C ALA A 183 -21.50 -2.16 17.32
N ALA A 184 -22.67 -2.39 17.94
CA ALA A 184 -23.50 -1.37 18.57
C ALA A 184 -22.75 -0.44 19.56
N PRO A 185 -21.93 -0.93 20.52
CA PRO A 185 -21.22 -0.03 21.44
C PRO A 185 -20.25 0.90 20.71
N LEU A 186 -19.61 0.43 19.63
CA LEU A 186 -18.68 1.24 18.82
C LEU A 186 -19.41 2.36 18.07
N ALA A 187 -20.59 2.06 17.51
CA ALA A 187 -21.43 3.07 16.86
C ALA A 187 -21.93 4.12 17.87
N ILE A 188 -22.30 3.71 19.08
CA ILE A 188 -22.69 4.62 20.18
C ILE A 188 -21.51 5.53 20.54
N TYR A 189 -20.33 4.96 20.79
CA TYR A 189 -19.13 5.74 21.11
C TYR A 189 -18.75 6.73 20.01
N LYS A 190 -18.77 6.28 18.75
CA LYS A 190 -18.45 7.12 17.59
C LYS A 190 -19.42 8.30 17.46
N ARG A 191 -20.73 8.04 17.50
CA ARG A 191 -21.75 9.09 17.34
C ARG A 191 -21.74 10.07 18.52
N GLY A 192 -21.54 9.57 19.75
CA GLY A 192 -21.34 10.41 20.94
C GLY A 192 -20.09 11.28 20.82
N GLY A 193 -18.94 10.67 20.50
CA GLY A 193 -17.66 11.38 20.36
C GLY A 193 -17.65 12.42 19.23
N PHE A 194 -18.41 12.20 18.14
CA PHE A 194 -18.65 13.23 17.12
C PHE A 194 -19.42 14.42 17.67
N GLY A 195 -20.43 14.18 18.51
CA GLY A 195 -21.16 15.23 19.21
C GLY A 195 -20.25 16.05 20.11
N ASP A 196 -19.45 15.38 20.94
CA ASP A 196 -18.49 16.03 21.84
C ASP A 196 -17.42 16.82 21.05
N TRP A 197 -16.93 16.25 19.94
CA TRP A 197 -15.99 16.94 19.08
C TRP A 197 -16.60 18.18 18.42
N SER A 198 -17.86 18.11 17.99
CA SER A 198 -18.55 19.27 17.43
C SER A 198 -18.71 20.40 18.46
N GLN A 199 -19.03 20.07 19.72
CA GLN A 199 -19.07 21.03 20.83
C GLN A 199 -17.68 21.61 21.10
N TRP A 200 -16.63 20.79 21.06
CA TRP A 200 -15.25 21.26 21.21
C TRP A 200 -14.86 22.23 20.09
N VAL A 201 -15.18 21.92 18.84
CA VAL A 201 -14.93 22.81 17.69
C VAL A 201 -15.72 24.11 17.82
N GLU A 202 -16.96 24.07 18.32
CA GLU A 202 -17.76 25.27 18.58
C GLU A 202 -17.14 26.17 19.67
N LEU A 203 -16.68 25.56 20.77
CA LEU A 203 -16.13 26.29 21.92
C LEU A 203 -14.71 26.82 21.67
N PHE A 204 -13.85 26.06 20.99
CA PHE A 204 -12.42 26.35 20.83
C PHE A 204 -12.00 26.69 19.40
N GLY A 205 -12.80 26.32 18.39
CA GLY A 205 -12.52 26.61 16.98
C GLY A 205 -12.93 28.01 16.53
N MET A 206 -13.79 28.71 17.29
CA MET A 206 -14.18 30.10 17.02
C MET A 206 -13.49 31.08 17.98
N PRO A 207 -12.94 32.21 17.49
CA PRO A 207 -12.33 33.21 18.37
C PRO A 207 -13.40 33.91 19.22
N ARG A 208 -13.16 33.99 20.53
CA ARG A 208 -14.01 34.76 21.45
C ARG A 208 -13.80 36.26 21.22
N ARG A 209 -14.89 37.00 21.06
CA ARG A 209 -14.85 38.46 20.86
C ARG A 209 -15.10 39.16 22.20
N ILE A 210 -14.14 39.94 22.69
CA ILE A 210 -14.27 40.66 23.96
C ILE A 210 -14.45 42.15 23.68
N GLY A 211 -15.64 42.68 23.95
CA GLY A 211 -15.94 44.11 23.93
C GLY A 211 -15.68 44.72 25.29
N LYS A 212 -14.90 45.80 25.35
CA LYS A 212 -14.67 46.54 26.60
C LYS A 212 -15.39 47.88 26.55
N TYR A 213 -16.18 48.19 27.58
CA TYR A 213 -16.90 49.46 27.69
C TYR A 213 -16.53 50.22 28.97
N ASN A 214 -16.69 51.54 28.95
CA ASN A 214 -16.50 52.37 30.13
C ASN A 214 -17.75 52.30 31.03
N VAL A 215 -17.59 52.06 32.32
CA VAL A 215 -18.69 52.00 33.31
C VAL A 215 -19.54 53.27 33.31
N TYR A 216 -18.93 54.41 33.00
CA TYR A 216 -19.60 55.72 32.98
C TYR A 216 -20.38 56.02 31.69
N ASP A 217 -20.36 55.13 30.69
CA ASP A 217 -21.10 55.29 29.42
C ASP A 217 -21.95 54.03 29.08
N PRO A 218 -23.21 53.98 29.57
CA PRO A 218 -24.12 52.86 29.34
C PRO A 218 -24.61 52.72 27.89
N GLU A 219 -24.58 53.79 27.10
CA GLU A 219 -25.02 53.76 25.69
C GLU A 219 -23.98 53.04 24.82
N SER A 220 -22.69 53.24 25.10
CA SER A 220 -21.61 52.48 24.47
C SER A 220 -21.73 50.96 24.69
N ARG A 221 -22.24 50.51 25.84
CA ARG A 221 -22.50 49.08 26.10
C ARG A 221 -23.55 48.52 25.13
N LYS A 222 -24.69 49.20 24.99
CA LYS A 222 -25.80 48.76 24.12
C LYS A 222 -25.39 48.72 22.65
N LEU A 223 -24.67 49.74 22.19
CA LEU A 223 -24.14 49.79 20.82
C LEU A 223 -23.16 48.64 20.54
N MET A 224 -22.29 48.31 21.49
CA MET A 224 -21.39 47.15 21.37
C MET A 224 -22.15 45.82 21.36
N GLU A 225 -23.18 45.68 22.19
CA GLU A 225 -24.03 44.49 22.21
C GLU A 225 -24.74 44.27 20.88
N GLU A 226 -25.38 45.31 20.33
CA GLU A 226 -26.01 45.24 19.02
C GLU A 226 -25.00 44.96 17.89
N ALA A 227 -23.82 45.60 17.92
CA ALA A 227 -22.79 45.41 16.91
C ALA A 227 -22.22 43.98 16.92
N LEU A 228 -21.94 43.43 18.11
CA LEU A 228 -21.40 42.07 18.25
C LEU A 228 -22.44 41.00 17.89
N ALA A 229 -23.71 41.21 18.25
CA ALA A 229 -24.82 40.34 17.87
C ALA A 229 -25.06 40.35 16.35
N ARG A 230 -25.02 41.51 15.68
CA ARG A 230 -25.15 41.60 14.21
C ARG A 230 -23.92 41.06 13.46
N SER A 231 -22.75 41.06 14.09
CA SER A 231 -21.49 40.65 13.46
C SER A 231 -21.32 39.13 13.31
N GLY A 232 -22.25 38.30 13.78
CA GLY A 232 -22.28 36.85 13.51
C GLY A 232 -22.32 35.97 14.77
N SER A 233 -22.22 34.66 14.56
CA SER A 233 -22.50 33.60 15.56
C SER A 233 -21.38 33.32 16.56
N ALA A 234 -20.18 33.88 16.39
CA ALA A 234 -19.07 33.63 17.31
C ALA A 234 -19.40 34.10 18.74
N PRO A 235 -18.99 33.39 19.80
CA PRO A 235 -19.27 33.81 21.17
C PRO A 235 -18.64 35.18 21.47
N TYR A 236 -19.39 36.06 22.14
CA TYR A 236 -18.93 37.38 22.54
C TYR A 236 -19.16 37.64 24.04
N LEU A 237 -18.33 38.50 24.61
CA LEU A 237 -18.40 38.90 26.01
C LEU A 237 -18.19 40.41 26.12
N ILE A 238 -19.02 41.08 26.90
CA ILE A 238 -18.94 42.54 27.10
C ILE A 238 -18.62 42.81 28.57
N THR A 239 -17.53 43.52 28.82
CA THR A 239 -17.01 43.73 30.19
C THR A 239 -16.63 45.19 30.42
N PRO A 240 -16.74 45.69 31.65
CA PRO A 240 -16.15 46.96 32.03
C PRO A 240 -14.63 46.99 31.84
N ILE A 241 -14.09 48.19 31.58
CA ILE A 241 -12.65 48.45 31.67
C ILE A 241 -12.21 48.28 33.14
N GLY A 242 -11.21 47.43 33.38
CA GLY A 242 -10.71 47.09 34.72
C GLY A 242 -11.16 45.72 35.25
N THR A 243 -12.05 45.02 34.55
CA THR A 243 -12.39 43.62 34.87
C THR A 243 -11.39 42.67 34.23
N GLU A 244 -10.72 41.86 35.04
CA GLU A 244 -9.86 40.78 34.58
C GLU A 244 -10.67 39.48 34.51
N ILE A 245 -10.62 38.81 33.35
CA ILE A 245 -11.31 37.53 33.15
C ILE A 245 -10.25 36.48 32.88
N GLN A 246 -10.00 35.65 33.90
CA GLN A 246 -9.11 34.52 33.80
C GLN A 246 -9.90 33.32 33.27
N THR A 247 -9.46 32.80 32.12
CA THR A 247 -9.87 31.47 31.66
C THR A 247 -8.66 30.58 31.86
N GLU A 248 -8.72 29.62 32.78
CA GLU A 248 -7.65 28.62 32.93
C GLU A 248 -7.61 27.78 31.64
N GLN A 249 -6.65 28.06 30.76
CA GLN A 249 -6.40 27.22 29.60
C GLN A 249 -5.60 26.00 30.06
N THR A 250 -6.28 24.89 30.31
CA THR A 250 -5.63 23.58 30.22
C THR A 250 -5.31 23.38 28.74
N ASN A 251 -4.02 23.24 28.43
CA ASN A 251 -3.43 23.13 27.08
C ASN A 251 -4.40 22.52 26.05
N PRO A 252 -4.96 23.29 25.09
CA PRO A 252 -5.94 22.76 24.16
C PRO A 252 -5.22 21.85 23.18
N GLY A 253 -5.33 20.53 23.38
CA GLY A 253 -4.92 19.57 22.35
C GLY A 253 -5.57 19.93 21.02
N THR A 254 -4.95 19.60 19.89
CA THR A 254 -5.36 20.00 18.54
C THR A 254 -6.70 19.41 18.06
N GLY A 255 -7.49 18.78 18.94
CA GLY A 255 -8.71 18.03 18.60
C GLY A 255 -8.46 16.72 17.84
N SER A 256 -7.19 16.36 17.60
CA SER A 256 -6.77 15.17 16.84
C SER A 256 -7.21 13.85 17.48
N SER A 257 -7.26 13.78 18.82
CA SER A 257 -7.69 12.60 19.56
C SER A 257 -9.13 12.17 19.26
N TYR A 258 -10.03 13.11 18.95
CA TYR A 258 -11.40 12.80 18.55
C TYR A 258 -11.45 12.11 17.18
N ASP A 259 -10.64 12.57 16.22
CA ASP A 259 -10.55 11.93 14.90
C ASP A 259 -9.87 10.56 14.98
N GLU A 260 -8.84 10.41 15.81
CA GLU A 260 -8.19 9.11 16.08
C GLU A 260 -9.18 8.12 16.70
N PHE A 261 -9.96 8.54 17.70
CA PHE A 261 -10.99 7.70 18.32
C PHE A 261 -12.09 7.31 17.33
N ARG A 262 -12.54 8.26 16.50
CA ARG A 262 -13.50 8.01 15.42
C ARG A 262 -12.97 6.99 14.41
N LYS A 263 -11.71 7.12 13.98
CA LYS A 263 -11.05 6.18 13.05
C LYS A 263 -10.96 4.78 13.66
N ALA A 264 -10.53 4.67 14.91
CA ALA A 264 -10.48 3.39 15.62
C ALA A 264 -11.87 2.72 15.68
N CYS A 265 -12.93 3.48 15.99
CA CYS A 265 -14.29 2.93 15.99
C CYS A 265 -14.74 2.45 14.59
N ASN A 266 -14.44 3.20 13.54
CA ASN A 266 -14.75 2.79 12.16
C ASN A 266 -14.02 1.49 11.78
N GLU A 267 -12.75 1.37 12.11
CA GLU A 267 -11.94 0.18 11.82
C GLU A 267 -12.51 -1.06 12.52
N GLU A 268 -12.81 -0.96 13.82
CA GLU A 268 -13.38 -2.06 14.60
C GLU A 268 -14.78 -2.47 14.11
N ILE A 269 -15.62 -1.51 13.69
CA ILE A 269 -16.93 -1.80 13.08
C ILE A 269 -16.75 -2.61 11.79
N LEU A 270 -15.86 -2.16 10.90
CA LEU A 270 -15.62 -2.82 9.61
C LEU A 270 -15.00 -4.21 9.78
N VAL A 271 -14.05 -4.37 10.69
CA VAL A 271 -13.49 -5.69 11.05
C VAL A 271 -14.57 -6.61 11.61
N THR A 272 -15.47 -6.10 12.46
CA THR A 272 -16.55 -6.90 13.04
C THR A 272 -17.54 -7.40 11.99
N ILE A 273 -17.97 -6.52 11.07
CA ILE A 273 -19.01 -6.85 10.09
C ILE A 273 -18.45 -7.50 8.82
N LEU A 274 -17.41 -6.92 8.22
CA LEU A 274 -16.81 -7.35 6.94
C LEU A 274 -15.54 -8.19 7.11
N GLY A 275 -14.90 -8.18 8.29
CA GLY A 275 -13.62 -8.86 8.52
C GLY A 275 -12.38 -8.10 8.04
N GLN A 276 -12.55 -6.90 7.49
CA GLN A 276 -11.50 -6.09 6.88
C GLN A 276 -11.85 -4.59 6.90
N THR A 277 -10.89 -3.69 6.67
CA THR A 277 -11.07 -2.23 6.73
C THR A 277 -10.90 -1.48 5.40
N MET A 278 -10.01 -1.95 4.53
CA MET A 278 -9.46 -1.16 3.41
C MET A 278 -10.34 -1.08 2.15
N THR A 279 -11.34 -1.95 1.95
CA THR A 279 -12.27 -1.75 0.82
C THR A 279 -13.25 -0.60 1.07
N THR A 280 -13.34 -0.10 2.31
CA THR A 280 -14.25 0.98 2.72
C THR A 280 -13.49 2.23 3.18
N MET A 281 -12.28 2.11 3.72
CA MET A 281 -11.42 3.22 4.12
C MET A 281 -10.16 3.25 3.26
N GLN A 282 -10.09 4.19 2.31
CA GLN A 282 -8.93 4.31 1.42
C GLN A 282 -7.75 4.99 2.14
N GLY A 283 -6.61 4.33 2.22
CA GLY A 283 -5.33 4.92 2.60
C GLY A 283 -4.48 5.29 1.39
N ASP A 284 -3.73 6.39 1.47
CA ASP A 284 -3.01 7.03 0.36
C ASP A 284 -1.86 6.21 -0.29
N LYS A 285 -1.62 4.95 0.09
CA LYS A 285 -0.46 4.17 -0.41
C LYS A 285 -0.75 2.66 -0.55
N GLY A 286 -0.54 2.09 -1.75
CA GLY A 286 -0.45 0.64 -1.97
C GLY A 286 -1.75 -0.11 -2.29
N ALA A 287 -2.77 0.56 -2.83
CA ALA A 287 -4.17 0.12 -2.84
C ALA A 287 -4.50 -1.22 -3.54
N ARG A 288 -3.74 -1.68 -4.55
CA ARG A 288 -4.18 -2.83 -5.37
C ARG A 288 -3.91 -4.20 -4.73
N SER A 289 -2.69 -4.44 -4.24
CA SER A 289 -2.32 -5.73 -3.63
C SER A 289 -2.93 -5.92 -2.23
N LEU A 290 -3.05 -4.83 -1.47
CA LEU A 290 -3.77 -4.85 -0.19
C LEU A 290 -5.27 -5.03 -0.46
N GLY A 291 -5.83 -4.28 -1.43
CA GLY A 291 -7.20 -4.43 -1.90
C GLY A 291 -7.55 -5.85 -2.31
N GLU A 292 -6.67 -6.57 -3.03
CA GLU A 292 -6.85 -7.99 -3.38
C GLU A 292 -6.95 -8.91 -2.14
N VAL A 293 -6.10 -8.71 -1.13
CA VAL A 293 -6.16 -9.52 0.11
C VAL A 293 -7.43 -9.22 0.90
N HIS A 294 -7.79 -7.95 1.04
CA HIS A 294 -9.03 -7.54 1.72
C HIS A 294 -10.27 -8.01 0.96
N LYS A 295 -10.24 -7.97 -0.37
CA LYS A 295 -11.28 -8.53 -1.23
C LYS A 295 -11.41 -10.04 -1.02
N LYS A 296 -10.31 -10.80 -0.92
CA LYS A 296 -10.36 -12.24 -0.61
C LYS A 296 -10.99 -12.54 0.76
N VAL A 297 -10.71 -11.73 1.78
CA VAL A 297 -11.34 -11.88 3.11
C VAL A 297 -12.84 -11.59 3.04
N GLU A 298 -13.21 -10.52 2.34
CA GLU A 298 -14.60 -10.13 2.10
C GLU A 298 -15.36 -11.21 1.29
N GLU A 299 -14.80 -11.68 0.18
CA GLU A 299 -15.30 -12.81 -0.62
C GLU A 299 -15.44 -14.09 0.23
N GLY A 300 -14.54 -14.32 1.19
CA GLY A 300 -14.64 -15.41 2.15
C GLY A 300 -15.85 -15.29 3.09
N LYS A 301 -16.17 -14.08 3.57
CA LYS A 301 -17.38 -13.81 4.35
C LYS A 301 -18.65 -13.96 3.50
N ASN A 302 -18.65 -13.38 2.30
CA ASN A 302 -19.77 -13.48 1.36
C ASN A 302 -20.06 -14.93 1.02
N ARG A 303 -19.03 -15.76 0.74
CA ARG A 303 -19.19 -17.20 0.52
C ARG A 303 -19.80 -17.93 1.71
N SER A 304 -19.45 -17.53 2.94
CA SER A 304 -20.07 -18.08 4.17
C SER A 304 -21.54 -17.70 4.31
N ASP A 305 -21.90 -16.49 3.84
CA ASP A 305 -23.28 -16.00 3.83
C ASP A 305 -24.12 -16.71 2.77
N LEU A 306 -23.61 -16.84 1.54
CA LEU A 306 -24.25 -17.62 0.47
C LEU A 306 -24.50 -19.07 0.90
N ARG A 307 -23.51 -19.73 1.53
CA ARG A 307 -23.67 -21.08 2.06
C ARG A 307 -24.73 -21.17 3.15
N PHE A 308 -24.85 -20.14 4.00
CA PHE A 308 -25.89 -20.10 5.03
C PHE A 308 -27.28 -19.97 4.39
N VAL A 309 -27.45 -19.03 3.47
CA VAL A 309 -28.71 -18.79 2.76
C VAL A 309 -29.13 -20.03 1.97
N GLN A 310 -28.20 -20.64 1.24
CA GLN A 310 -28.43 -21.88 0.50
C GLN A 310 -28.92 -23.02 1.40
N ARG A 311 -28.33 -23.17 2.60
CA ARG A 311 -28.77 -24.19 3.57
C ARG A 311 -30.18 -23.92 4.06
N VAL A 312 -30.50 -22.68 4.40
CA VAL A 312 -31.86 -22.29 4.84
C VAL A 312 -32.88 -22.54 3.73
N LEU A 313 -32.57 -22.15 2.49
CA LEU A 313 -33.43 -22.41 1.34
C LEU A 313 -33.69 -23.91 1.16
N ASN A 314 -32.63 -24.73 1.22
CA ASN A 314 -32.75 -26.17 1.01
C ASN A 314 -33.41 -26.92 2.18
N GLU A 315 -33.15 -26.51 3.41
CA GLU A 315 -33.64 -27.20 4.61
C GLU A 315 -35.07 -26.79 4.98
N HIS A 316 -35.41 -25.51 4.79
CA HIS A 316 -36.67 -24.95 5.28
C HIS A 316 -37.61 -24.48 4.17
N VAL A 317 -37.10 -23.91 3.07
CA VAL A 317 -37.96 -23.34 2.01
C VAL A 317 -38.42 -24.41 1.01
N ILE A 318 -37.57 -25.38 0.65
CA ILE A 318 -37.97 -26.49 -0.24
C ILE A 318 -39.21 -27.23 0.27
N PRO A 319 -39.30 -27.67 1.55
CA PRO A 319 -40.51 -28.34 2.04
C PRO A 319 -41.77 -27.47 1.95
N ILE A 320 -41.64 -26.16 2.16
CA ILE A 320 -42.76 -25.21 2.05
C ILE A 320 -43.26 -25.14 0.61
N LEU A 321 -42.34 -25.01 -0.36
CA LEU A 321 -42.66 -24.95 -1.78
C LEU A 321 -43.20 -26.30 -2.32
N GLU A 322 -42.63 -27.43 -1.90
CA GLU A 322 -43.05 -28.77 -2.30
C GLU A 322 -44.50 -29.03 -1.87
N ALA A 323 -44.86 -28.67 -0.63
CA ALA A 323 -46.21 -28.80 -0.11
C ALA A 323 -47.26 -27.99 -0.91
N ARG A 324 -46.81 -27.03 -1.72
CA ARG A 324 -47.66 -26.15 -2.56
C ARG A 324 -47.59 -26.49 -4.04
N GLY A 325 -46.96 -27.61 -4.37
CA GLY A 325 -46.94 -28.17 -5.72
C GLY A 325 -45.92 -27.52 -6.66
N PHE A 326 -44.93 -26.79 -6.13
CA PHE A 326 -43.78 -26.35 -6.92
C PHE A 326 -42.87 -27.53 -7.27
N PRO A 327 -42.20 -27.51 -8.43
CA PRO A 327 -41.37 -28.61 -8.95
C PRO A 327 -40.00 -28.68 -8.24
N VAL A 328 -40.00 -28.80 -6.92
CA VAL A 328 -38.77 -28.76 -6.10
C VAL A 328 -38.36 -30.12 -5.52
N SER A 329 -39.12 -31.18 -5.80
CA SER A 329 -38.89 -32.51 -5.23
C SER A 329 -37.55 -33.09 -5.70
N GLY A 330 -36.70 -33.49 -4.74
CA GLY A 330 -35.37 -34.03 -5.01
C GLY A 330 -34.34 -33.04 -5.57
N GLY A 331 -34.71 -31.77 -5.77
CA GLY A 331 -33.82 -30.72 -6.23
C GLY A 331 -33.20 -29.91 -5.09
N ARG A 332 -32.36 -28.93 -5.45
CA ARG A 332 -31.68 -28.04 -4.51
C ARG A 332 -31.35 -26.68 -5.12
N PHE A 333 -31.41 -25.65 -4.29
CA PHE A 333 -30.85 -24.34 -4.56
C PHE A 333 -29.32 -24.37 -4.48
N ILE A 334 -28.66 -23.74 -5.45
CA ILE A 334 -27.21 -23.62 -5.55
C ILE A 334 -26.86 -22.23 -6.05
N PHE A 335 -25.93 -21.58 -5.36
CA PHE A 335 -25.17 -20.44 -5.90
C PHE A 335 -24.02 -21.02 -6.73
N PRO A 336 -24.07 -20.96 -8.08
CA PRO A 336 -22.95 -21.42 -8.90
C PRO A 336 -21.70 -20.59 -8.59
N ASP A 337 -20.54 -21.25 -8.64
CA ASP A 337 -19.28 -20.51 -8.59
C ASP A 337 -19.20 -19.62 -9.84
N ALA A 338 -19.07 -18.31 -9.65
CA ALA A 338 -18.89 -17.38 -10.76
C ALA A 338 -17.68 -17.83 -11.59
N ALA A 339 -17.91 -18.19 -12.86
CA ALA A 339 -16.82 -18.52 -13.77
C ALA A 339 -15.93 -17.28 -13.89
N GLU A 340 -14.61 -17.45 -13.70
CA GLU A 340 -13.68 -16.37 -13.98
C GLU A 340 -13.92 -15.88 -15.42
N PRO A 341 -14.05 -14.57 -15.66
CA PRO A 341 -14.32 -14.06 -16.99
C PRO A 341 -13.13 -14.38 -17.90
N LEU A 342 -13.23 -15.48 -18.65
CA LEU A 342 -12.24 -15.88 -19.65
C LEU A 342 -12.08 -14.75 -20.67
N SER A 343 -10.84 -14.33 -20.90
CA SER A 343 -10.54 -13.32 -21.91
C SER A 343 -10.83 -13.85 -23.32
N VAL A 344 -10.97 -12.97 -24.30
CA VAL A 344 -11.15 -13.38 -25.71
C VAL A 344 -10.00 -14.29 -26.15
N ALA A 345 -8.78 -14.05 -25.66
CA ALA A 345 -7.62 -14.89 -25.94
C ALA A 345 -7.76 -16.29 -25.36
N ASP A 346 -8.27 -16.42 -24.12
CA ASP A 346 -8.46 -17.72 -23.46
C ASP A 346 -9.58 -18.51 -24.15
N VAL A 347 -10.66 -17.85 -24.58
CA VAL A 347 -11.76 -18.51 -25.31
C VAL A 347 -11.30 -18.99 -26.70
N VAL A 348 -10.44 -18.23 -27.38
CA VAL A 348 -9.83 -18.66 -28.65
C VAL A 348 -8.90 -19.86 -28.43
N GLN A 349 -8.05 -19.84 -27.41
CA GLN A 349 -7.21 -21.01 -27.06
C GLN A 349 -8.05 -22.23 -26.68
N LEU A 350 -9.16 -22.03 -25.96
CA LEU A 350 -10.08 -23.11 -25.61
C LEU A 350 -10.84 -23.65 -26.82
N SER A 351 -11.09 -22.84 -27.85
CA SER A 351 -11.75 -23.30 -29.08
C SER A 351 -10.94 -24.32 -29.88
N ASP A 352 -9.61 -24.35 -29.69
CA ASP A 352 -8.72 -25.35 -30.28
C ASP A 352 -8.82 -26.72 -29.56
N ILE A 353 -9.35 -26.74 -28.33
CA ILE A 353 -9.40 -27.92 -27.46
C ILE A 353 -10.84 -28.42 -27.26
N LEU A 354 -11.82 -27.52 -27.30
CA LEU A 354 -13.25 -27.78 -27.10
C LEU A 354 -14.06 -27.15 -28.24
N PRO A 355 -15.06 -27.85 -28.80
CA PRO A 355 -15.94 -27.27 -29.80
C PRO A 355 -16.85 -26.22 -29.17
N ILE A 356 -16.49 -24.95 -29.29
CA ILE A 356 -17.28 -23.81 -28.81
C ILE A 356 -18.09 -23.25 -30.00
N PRO A 357 -19.44 -23.25 -29.96
CA PRO A 357 -20.26 -22.73 -31.04
C PRO A 357 -20.09 -21.21 -31.17
N GLN A 358 -20.05 -20.68 -32.40
CA GLN A 358 -19.87 -19.25 -32.65
C GLN A 358 -20.98 -18.39 -32.01
N SER A 359 -22.20 -18.92 -31.89
CA SER A 359 -23.31 -18.26 -31.19
C SER A 359 -22.98 -17.95 -29.72
N PHE A 360 -22.20 -18.80 -29.04
CA PHE A 360 -21.77 -18.57 -27.66
C PHE A 360 -20.93 -17.30 -27.53
N LEU A 361 -20.08 -16.98 -28.51
CA LEU A 361 -19.28 -15.75 -28.53
C LEU A 361 -20.14 -14.51 -28.78
N HIS A 362 -21.12 -14.62 -29.68
CA HIS A 362 -22.08 -13.55 -29.95
C HIS A 362 -22.92 -13.23 -28.71
N ASP A 363 -23.40 -14.26 -28.00
CA ASP A 363 -24.20 -14.08 -26.78
C ASP A 363 -23.34 -13.57 -25.61
N LYS A 364 -22.17 -14.19 -25.35
CA LYS A 364 -21.27 -13.81 -24.23
C LYS A 364 -20.80 -12.37 -24.29
N TYR A 365 -20.51 -11.85 -25.48
CA TYR A 365 -20.04 -10.48 -25.67
C TYR A 365 -21.13 -9.53 -26.16
N SER A 366 -22.38 -10.00 -26.26
CA SER A 366 -23.51 -9.22 -26.79
C SER A 366 -23.21 -8.61 -28.17
N ILE A 367 -22.48 -9.34 -29.02
CA ILE A 367 -22.14 -8.94 -30.39
C ILE A 367 -23.22 -9.53 -31.31
N PRO A 368 -24.00 -8.72 -32.05
CA PRO A 368 -25.02 -9.27 -32.95
C PRO A 368 -24.36 -10.09 -34.08
N ALA A 369 -25.00 -11.19 -34.46
CA ALA A 369 -24.60 -11.93 -35.65
C ALA A 369 -24.85 -11.06 -36.90
N PRO A 370 -23.89 -10.99 -37.85
CA PRO A 370 -24.07 -10.21 -39.07
C PRO A 370 -25.22 -10.78 -39.89
N LYS A 371 -26.08 -9.92 -40.44
CA LYS A 371 -27.12 -10.35 -41.39
C LYS A 371 -26.50 -10.60 -42.77
N ASP A 372 -27.17 -11.41 -43.60
CA ASP A 372 -26.72 -11.71 -44.96
C ASP A 372 -26.39 -10.43 -45.74
N GLY A 373 -25.12 -10.28 -46.14
CA GLY A 373 -24.62 -9.14 -46.89
C GLY A 373 -24.15 -7.93 -46.07
N GLU A 374 -24.19 -7.98 -44.73
CA GLU A 374 -23.73 -6.89 -43.87
C GLU A 374 -22.19 -6.83 -43.83
N PRO A 375 -21.56 -5.66 -44.05
CA PRO A 375 -20.11 -5.54 -44.08
C PRO A 375 -19.48 -5.88 -42.72
N ILE A 376 -18.67 -6.93 -42.70
CA ILE A 376 -17.98 -7.42 -41.50
C ILE A 376 -16.70 -6.61 -41.28
N ALA A 377 -16.47 -6.13 -40.06
CA ALA A 377 -15.22 -5.46 -39.70
C ALA A 377 -14.02 -6.43 -39.83
N ARG A 378 -13.15 -6.21 -40.82
CA ARG A 378 -11.90 -6.97 -41.05
C ARG A 378 -10.72 -6.02 -41.16
N ARG A 379 -9.54 -6.46 -40.70
CA ARG A 379 -8.25 -5.80 -41.02
C ARG A 379 -7.87 -6.13 -42.47
N ALA A 380 -7.54 -5.12 -43.27
CA ALA A 380 -7.13 -5.29 -44.67
C ALA A 380 -5.76 -6.01 -44.80
N PRO A 381 -5.57 -6.89 -45.80
CA PRO A 381 -4.29 -7.54 -46.05
C PRO A 381 -3.30 -6.60 -46.76
N ALA A 382 -2.03 -6.66 -46.35
CA ALA A 382 -0.95 -5.86 -46.90
C ALA A 382 -0.45 -6.41 -48.26
N PHE A 383 -0.12 -5.47 -49.15
CA PHE A 383 0.45 -5.64 -50.48
C PHE A 383 1.80 -6.38 -50.48
N ASP A 384 1.98 -7.23 -51.50
CA ASP A 384 3.20 -7.98 -51.81
C ASP A 384 4.16 -7.08 -52.63
N LEU A 385 5.42 -6.96 -52.16
CA LEU A 385 6.53 -6.36 -52.91
C LEU A 385 7.82 -7.08 -52.54
N THR A 386 8.23 -8.00 -53.41
CA THR A 386 9.59 -8.55 -53.52
C THR A 386 10.61 -7.45 -53.83
N PRO A 387 11.75 -7.35 -53.12
CA PRO A 387 12.86 -6.48 -53.52
C PRO A 387 13.75 -7.12 -54.60
N PRO A 388 14.36 -6.34 -55.52
CA PRO A 388 15.26 -6.82 -56.57
C PRO A 388 16.73 -6.94 -56.11
N ASP A 389 17.52 -7.62 -56.94
CA ASP A 389 18.94 -7.94 -56.80
C ASP A 389 19.87 -6.77 -56.40
N ASP A 390 20.86 -7.13 -55.60
CA ASP A 390 21.99 -6.32 -55.11
C ASP A 390 23.13 -6.32 -56.15
N PRO A 391 23.74 -5.15 -56.45
CA PRO A 391 25.14 -5.15 -56.84
C PRO A 391 25.97 -4.09 -56.09
N ASP A 392 27.23 -4.47 -55.89
CA ASP A 392 28.38 -3.66 -55.45
C ASP A 392 28.71 -3.67 -53.95
N ASP A 393 29.17 -4.84 -53.54
CA ASP A 393 30.40 -5.05 -52.77
C ASP A 393 31.57 -4.20 -53.32
N ASN A 394 32.32 -3.54 -52.43
CA ASN A 394 33.77 -3.32 -52.55
C ASN A 394 34.35 -2.82 -51.21
N GLY A 395 35.02 -3.72 -50.50
CA GLY A 395 36.47 -3.58 -50.29
C GLY A 395 36.97 -3.17 -48.90
N ASP A 396 37.42 -4.20 -48.17
CA ASP A 396 38.67 -4.32 -47.40
C ASP A 396 38.87 -3.46 -46.13
N ASP A 397 39.50 -3.90 -45.04
CA ASP A 397 40.03 -5.16 -44.48
C ASP A 397 40.46 -4.74 -43.04
N ASP A 398 40.28 -5.48 -41.94
CA ASP A 398 41.23 -6.46 -41.37
C ASP A 398 41.04 -6.41 -39.82
N PRO A 399 41.57 -7.32 -38.96
CA PRO A 399 41.55 -8.79 -38.93
C PRO A 399 40.83 -9.36 -37.67
N ASP A 400 40.77 -10.69 -37.60
CA ASP A 400 40.53 -11.55 -36.42
C ASP A 400 39.08 -11.89 -36.04
N THR A 401 38.43 -12.60 -36.96
CA THR A 401 37.55 -13.72 -36.62
C THR A 401 38.14 -15.01 -37.20
N PRO A 402 38.41 -16.06 -36.42
CA PRO A 402 38.52 -17.41 -36.94
C PRO A 402 37.17 -18.14 -36.84
N ASP A 403 36.71 -18.53 -38.02
CA ASP A 403 35.82 -19.63 -38.44
C ASP A 403 35.22 -20.59 -37.39
N ASP A 404 33.91 -20.81 -37.54
CA ASP A 404 33.19 -22.06 -37.25
C ASP A 404 33.32 -22.97 -38.51
N PRO A 405 33.15 -24.32 -38.50
CA PRO A 405 32.50 -25.16 -37.49
C PRO A 405 33.08 -26.58 -37.26
N THR A 406 32.90 -27.15 -36.07
CA THR A 406 32.72 -28.62 -35.92
C THR A 406 31.91 -28.97 -34.67
N LYS A 407 30.90 -29.82 -34.86
CA LYS A 407 30.09 -30.49 -33.81
C LYS A 407 30.99 -31.14 -32.75
N LEU A 408 30.71 -30.93 -31.47
CA LEU A 408 30.99 -31.85 -30.36
C LEU A 408 30.21 -31.42 -29.09
N SER A 409 30.06 -32.40 -28.19
CA SER A 409 28.99 -32.62 -27.19
C SER A 409 28.88 -31.65 -26.01
N ASP A 410 27.75 -31.77 -25.31
CA ASP A 410 27.20 -30.94 -24.23
C ASP A 410 27.97 -30.87 -22.89
N ASP A 411 29.20 -31.35 -22.80
CA ASP A 411 29.99 -31.28 -21.58
C ASP A 411 31.35 -30.63 -21.88
N ASP A 412 31.69 -29.61 -21.08
CA ASP A 412 32.89 -28.77 -21.12
C ASP A 412 32.89 -27.52 -22.03
N VAL A 413 32.14 -26.48 -21.60
CA VAL A 413 32.43 -25.09 -21.97
C VAL A 413 32.64 -24.23 -20.72
N SER A 414 33.87 -23.73 -20.55
CA SER A 414 34.34 -22.94 -19.40
C SER A 414 33.47 -21.69 -19.10
N PHE A 415 33.26 -21.44 -17.80
CA PHE A 415 32.52 -20.34 -17.16
C PHE A 415 32.79 -18.95 -17.78
N PHE A 416 34.00 -18.69 -18.25
CA PHE A 416 34.39 -17.40 -18.84
C PHE A 416 33.78 -17.14 -20.23
N SER A 417 33.51 -18.18 -21.03
CA SER A 417 32.89 -18.05 -22.36
C SER A 417 31.38 -17.76 -22.25
N ARG A 418 30.73 -18.25 -21.18
CA ARG A 418 29.35 -17.90 -20.82
C ARG A 418 29.23 -16.44 -20.35
N ILE A 419 30.21 -15.94 -19.61
CA ILE A 419 30.26 -14.55 -19.11
C ILE A 419 30.51 -13.53 -20.23
N ARG A 420 31.35 -13.85 -21.23
CA ARG A 420 31.61 -12.92 -22.35
C ARG A 420 30.41 -12.78 -23.29
N ARG A 421 29.65 -13.86 -23.54
CA ARG A 421 28.36 -13.81 -24.28
C ARG A 421 27.25 -13.09 -23.49
N PHE A 422 27.31 -13.09 -22.16
CA PHE A 422 26.33 -12.43 -21.30
C PHE A 422 26.43 -10.89 -21.30
N PHE A 423 27.58 -10.30 -21.66
CA PHE A 423 27.83 -8.84 -21.58
C PHE A 423 28.20 -8.17 -22.92
N ALA A 424 28.00 -8.84 -24.06
CA ALA A 424 28.03 -8.16 -25.35
C ALA A 424 26.78 -7.28 -25.48
N SER A 425 26.95 -6.01 -25.88
CA SER A 425 25.83 -5.17 -26.31
C SER A 425 25.08 -5.92 -27.42
N ALA A 426 23.81 -6.24 -27.20
CA ALA A 426 23.02 -6.84 -28.26
C ALA A 426 22.78 -5.78 -29.36
N PRO A 427 22.99 -6.11 -30.65
CA PRO A 427 22.55 -5.28 -31.76
C PRO A 427 21.06 -4.95 -31.61
N SER A 428 20.68 -3.71 -31.94
CA SER A 428 19.33 -3.16 -31.73
C SER A 428 18.25 -3.71 -32.67
N GLN A 429 18.48 -4.84 -33.35
CA GLN A 429 17.51 -5.50 -34.22
C GLN A 429 17.72 -7.01 -34.17
N GLY A 430 16.77 -7.76 -33.58
CA GLY A 430 16.82 -9.23 -33.58
C GLY A 430 16.12 -9.97 -32.42
N GLY A 431 15.11 -9.37 -31.77
CA GLY A 431 14.19 -10.05 -30.84
C GLY A 431 12.81 -10.25 -31.48
N ALA A 432 11.83 -10.79 -30.74
CA ALA A 432 10.49 -11.15 -31.21
C ALA A 432 9.82 -10.10 -32.13
N TYR A 433 10.09 -10.12 -33.45
CA TYR A 433 9.53 -9.17 -34.41
C TYR A 433 9.39 -9.75 -35.82
N THR A 434 8.14 -9.87 -36.25
CA THR A 434 7.68 -9.71 -37.64
C THR A 434 6.50 -8.71 -37.63
N GLY A 435 6.79 -7.41 -37.51
CA GLY A 435 5.79 -6.33 -37.64
C GLY A 435 5.65 -5.36 -36.45
N LYS A 436 5.44 -4.07 -36.77
CA LYS A 436 5.54 -2.85 -35.93
C LYS A 436 4.76 -2.88 -34.58
N ALA A 437 5.41 -2.60 -33.44
CA ALA A 437 4.71 -2.01 -32.29
C ALA A 437 4.41 -0.53 -32.60
N PRO A 438 3.25 -0.04 -32.14
CA PRO A 438 3.29 0.70 -30.88
C PRO A 438 2.02 0.44 -30.04
N ILE A 439 2.19 0.07 -28.77
CA ILE A 439 1.20 0.45 -27.77
C ILE A 439 1.83 1.59 -26.98
N ALA A 440 1.46 2.82 -27.32
CA ALA A 440 1.63 3.93 -26.40
C ALA A 440 0.69 3.64 -25.22
N LEU A 441 1.25 3.11 -24.13
CA LEU A 441 0.51 2.86 -22.90
C LEU A 441 0.19 4.21 -22.25
N THR A 442 -1.08 4.39 -21.87
CA THR A 442 -1.54 5.55 -21.10
C THR A 442 -0.98 5.51 -19.69
N ASP A 443 -0.95 6.66 -18.99
CA ASP A 443 -0.48 6.77 -17.58
C ASP A 443 -1.25 5.88 -16.57
N THR A 444 -2.35 5.26 -17.02
CA THR A 444 -3.17 4.31 -16.25
C THR A 444 -2.65 2.87 -16.27
N ALA A 445 -1.69 2.54 -17.15
CA ALA A 445 -1.08 1.21 -17.20
C ALA A 445 -0.15 0.98 -16.00
N SER A 446 -0.11 -0.26 -15.50
CA SER A 446 0.74 -0.63 -14.37
C SER A 446 2.23 -0.42 -14.70
N LEU A 447 3.05 -0.22 -13.66
CA LEU A 447 4.51 -0.10 -13.82
C LEU A 447 5.09 -1.26 -14.62
N ASN A 448 4.67 -2.49 -14.31
CA ASN A 448 5.17 -3.71 -14.97
C ASN A 448 4.81 -3.72 -16.46
N GLU A 449 3.58 -3.32 -16.84
CA GLU A 449 3.16 -3.22 -18.24
C GLU A 449 3.99 -2.18 -18.99
N ARG A 450 4.23 -1.02 -18.39
CA ARG A 450 5.04 0.05 -18.99
C ARG A 450 6.51 -0.33 -19.10
N LEU A 451 7.06 -1.04 -18.11
CA LEU A 451 8.41 -1.61 -18.17
C LEU A 451 8.54 -2.64 -19.30
N MET A 452 7.60 -3.59 -19.42
CA MET A 452 7.61 -4.58 -20.49
C MET A 452 7.52 -3.93 -21.87
N ALA A 453 6.69 -2.88 -22.01
CA ALA A 453 6.62 -2.12 -23.25
C ALA A 453 7.94 -1.42 -23.57
N ARG A 454 8.58 -0.76 -22.60
CA ARG A 454 9.89 -0.11 -22.80
C ARG A 454 11.01 -1.09 -23.13
N VAL A 455 10.98 -2.29 -22.56
CA VAL A 455 11.91 -3.36 -22.96
C VAL A 455 11.67 -3.76 -24.42
N ALA A 456 10.42 -3.93 -24.82
CA ALA A 456 10.06 -4.33 -26.17
C ALA A 456 10.30 -3.24 -27.24
N THR A 457 10.22 -1.95 -26.86
CA THR A 457 10.58 -0.81 -27.74
C THR A 457 12.09 -0.53 -27.76
N GLY A 458 12.87 -1.18 -26.88
CA GLY A 458 14.31 -0.95 -26.73
C GLY A 458 14.66 0.30 -25.91
N GLU A 459 13.67 1.02 -25.40
CA GLU A 459 13.85 2.16 -24.49
C GLU A 459 14.51 1.74 -23.17
N ALA A 460 14.22 0.52 -22.67
CA ALA A 460 14.85 -0.07 -21.50
C ALA A 460 15.92 -1.12 -21.87
N SER A 461 16.81 -0.78 -22.80
CA SER A 461 17.87 -1.71 -23.27
C SER A 461 19.00 -1.94 -22.26
N TYR A 462 19.26 -0.97 -21.38
CA TYR A 462 20.33 -1.03 -20.38
C TYR A 462 19.86 -0.76 -18.96
N PHE A 463 19.03 0.27 -18.77
CA PHE A 463 18.54 0.69 -17.47
C PHE A 463 17.16 1.32 -17.62
N ASP A 464 16.30 1.17 -16.63
CA ASP A 464 14.95 1.74 -16.63
C ASP A 464 14.81 2.72 -15.45
N PHE A 465 14.73 4.01 -15.76
CA PHE A 465 14.64 5.06 -14.73
C PHE A 465 13.38 4.94 -13.88
N GLU A 466 12.24 4.64 -14.49
CA GLU A 466 10.99 4.60 -13.75
C GLU A 466 10.93 3.43 -12.77
N LEU A 467 11.40 2.25 -13.19
CA LEU A 467 11.59 1.11 -12.29
C LEU A 467 12.53 1.47 -11.14
N PHE A 468 13.67 2.09 -11.43
CA PHE A 468 14.61 2.54 -10.41
C PHE A 468 13.95 3.49 -9.41
N GLU A 469 13.23 4.51 -9.89
CA GLU A 469 12.54 5.49 -9.05
C GLU A 469 11.48 4.82 -8.17
N TYR A 470 10.70 3.90 -8.73
CA TYR A 470 9.71 3.12 -7.97
C TYR A 470 10.37 2.34 -6.82
N LEU A 471 11.42 1.57 -7.12
CA LEU A 471 12.12 0.73 -6.15
C LEU A 471 12.80 1.58 -5.07
N SER A 472 13.53 2.63 -5.47
CA SER A 472 14.26 3.48 -4.53
C SER A 472 13.34 4.31 -3.65
N ASN A 473 12.26 4.87 -4.21
CA ASN A 473 11.33 5.69 -3.44
C ASN A 473 10.59 4.87 -2.38
N ASP A 474 10.26 3.61 -2.69
CA ASP A 474 9.62 2.71 -1.74
C ASP A 474 10.56 2.37 -0.56
N LEU A 475 11.81 1.98 -0.86
CA LEU A 475 12.79 1.65 0.17
C LEU A 475 13.23 2.86 1.01
N VAL A 476 13.50 4.01 0.38
CA VAL A 476 13.89 5.24 1.10
C VAL A 476 12.75 5.72 2.00
N ARG A 477 11.49 5.55 1.58
CA ARG A 477 10.32 5.86 2.40
C ARG A 477 10.24 4.99 3.66
N ALA A 478 10.63 3.71 3.60
CA ALA A 478 10.68 2.84 4.78
C ALA A 478 11.55 3.45 5.88
N ILE A 479 12.77 3.87 5.52
CA ILE A 479 13.73 4.48 6.45
C ILE A 479 13.19 5.81 6.98
N ARG A 480 12.82 6.73 6.09
CA ARG A 480 12.34 8.07 6.48
C ARG A 480 11.12 8.01 7.40
N THR A 481 10.19 7.10 7.16
CA THR A 481 8.99 6.94 8.00
C THR A 481 9.34 6.43 9.39
N THR A 482 10.26 5.46 9.48
CA THR A 482 10.72 4.88 10.74
C THR A 482 11.41 5.92 11.62
N TYR A 483 12.33 6.69 11.04
CA TYR A 483 13.03 7.73 11.79
C TYR A 483 12.14 8.91 12.17
N LYS A 484 11.18 9.32 11.33
CA LYS A 484 10.17 10.32 11.72
C LYS A 484 9.34 9.88 12.93
N ARG A 485 8.90 8.61 12.98
CA ARG A 485 8.16 8.04 14.13
C ARG A 485 9.01 8.02 15.39
N SER A 486 10.30 7.73 15.26
CA SER A 486 11.23 7.68 16.39
C SER A 486 11.48 9.05 17.04
N ILE A 487 11.41 10.14 16.27
CA ILE A 487 11.65 11.52 16.73
C ILE A 487 10.49 12.07 17.56
N ALA A 488 9.24 11.68 17.26
CA ALA A 488 8.04 12.14 17.97
C ALA A 488 8.00 11.72 19.47
N ASN A 489 8.80 10.73 19.87
CA ASN A 489 8.85 10.18 21.22
C ASN A 489 10.10 10.59 22.02
N ALA A 490 10.89 11.54 21.52
CA ALA A 490 12.18 11.92 22.10
C ALA A 490 12.12 13.32 22.75
N ASP A 491 11.51 13.40 23.93
CA ASP A 491 11.86 14.46 24.89
C ASP A 491 13.31 14.24 25.36
N TYR A 492 14.08 15.32 25.45
CA TYR A 492 15.54 15.41 25.70
C TYR A 492 16.44 15.22 24.46
N THR A 493 16.91 16.34 23.92
CA THR A 493 18.05 16.46 22.99
C THR A 493 19.27 15.70 23.50
N TYR A 494 19.64 14.61 22.84
CA TYR A 494 21.02 14.19 22.51
C TYR A 494 20.95 13.08 21.44
N ASN A 495 21.61 13.33 20.30
CA ASN A 495 21.76 12.49 19.11
C ASN A 495 20.46 11.98 18.46
N SER A 496 19.84 12.89 17.70
CA SER A 496 19.24 12.52 16.40
C SER A 496 20.15 11.50 15.69
N PRO A 497 19.62 10.53 14.92
CA PRO A 497 20.47 9.78 14.00
C PRO A 497 21.30 10.81 13.23
N ASP A 498 22.62 10.59 13.22
CA ASP A 498 23.55 11.47 12.53
C ASP A 498 23.04 11.63 11.09
N ASP A 499 22.90 12.87 10.61
CA ASP A 499 22.47 13.13 9.23
C ASP A 499 23.38 12.40 8.23
N ALA A 500 24.63 12.14 8.63
CA ALA A 500 25.57 11.25 7.95
C ALA A 500 25.09 9.80 7.85
N TYR A 501 24.62 9.22 8.95
CA TYR A 501 24.16 7.84 9.01
C TYR A 501 22.91 7.63 8.16
N LEU A 502 21.94 8.55 8.25
CA LEU A 502 20.74 8.51 7.39
C LEU A 502 21.09 8.66 5.92
N THR A 503 22.05 9.54 5.61
CA THR A 503 22.53 9.73 4.23
C THR A 503 23.21 8.47 3.71
N ALA A 504 24.04 7.81 4.51
CA ALA A 504 24.68 6.55 4.14
C ALA A 504 23.66 5.43 3.89
N LEU A 505 22.65 5.29 4.76
CA LEU A 505 21.57 4.33 4.58
C LEU A 505 20.78 4.57 3.28
N GLU A 506 20.41 5.82 3.01
CA GLU A 506 19.70 6.15 1.77
C GLU A 506 20.55 5.89 0.53
N MET A 507 21.84 6.24 0.58
CA MET A 507 22.78 5.93 -0.50
C MET A 507 22.89 4.41 -0.73
N ASN A 508 22.99 3.61 0.33
CA ASN A 508 22.99 2.15 0.23
C ASN A 508 21.71 1.64 -0.48
N LEU A 509 20.54 2.20 -0.16
CA LEU A 509 19.28 1.84 -0.81
C LEU A 509 19.22 2.26 -2.28
N PHE A 510 19.77 3.42 -2.65
CA PHE A 510 19.85 3.82 -4.06
C PHE A 510 20.75 2.86 -4.84
N HIS A 511 21.90 2.47 -4.28
CA HIS A 511 22.78 1.46 -4.90
C HIS A 511 22.08 0.11 -5.08
N PHE A 512 21.39 -0.35 -4.03
CA PHE A 512 20.63 -1.60 -4.07
C PHE A 512 19.53 -1.56 -5.14
N SER A 513 18.75 -0.47 -5.17
CA SER A 513 17.66 -0.29 -6.13
C SER A 513 18.18 -0.25 -7.57
N ALA A 514 19.34 0.37 -7.80
CA ALA A 514 19.97 0.40 -9.11
C ALA A 514 20.47 -0.99 -9.55
N ALA A 515 21.08 -1.75 -8.63
CA ALA A 515 21.51 -3.12 -8.90
C ALA A 515 20.31 -4.03 -9.23
N LYS A 516 19.20 -3.87 -8.50
CA LYS A 516 17.95 -4.59 -8.74
C LYS A 516 17.34 -4.23 -10.10
N THR A 517 17.29 -2.94 -10.44
CA THR A 517 16.81 -2.44 -11.73
C THR A 517 17.60 -3.06 -12.88
N LEU A 518 18.94 -3.04 -12.80
CA LEU A 518 19.81 -3.65 -13.80
C LEU A 518 19.56 -5.16 -13.94
N ALA A 519 19.40 -5.86 -12.82
CA ALA A 519 19.15 -7.30 -12.84
C ALA A 519 17.82 -7.66 -13.51
N GLU A 520 16.75 -6.92 -13.20
CA GLU A 520 15.43 -7.12 -13.79
C GLU A 520 15.43 -6.79 -15.28
N VAL A 521 15.92 -5.62 -15.66
CA VAL A 521 15.99 -5.18 -17.06
C VAL A 521 16.79 -6.16 -17.91
N GLN A 522 17.90 -6.70 -17.39
CA GLN A 522 18.68 -7.72 -18.12
C GLN A 522 17.91 -9.02 -18.33
N GLU A 523 17.20 -9.50 -17.30
CA GLU A 523 16.41 -10.73 -17.40
C GLU A 523 15.23 -10.53 -18.37
N LEU A 524 14.58 -9.37 -18.34
CA LEU A 524 13.52 -9.02 -19.28
C LEU A 524 14.05 -8.94 -20.72
N ASN A 525 15.20 -8.29 -20.94
CA ASN A 525 15.83 -8.25 -22.25
C ASN A 525 16.24 -9.65 -22.76
N LYS A 526 16.68 -10.54 -21.86
CA LYS A 526 16.97 -11.93 -22.19
C LYS A 526 15.69 -12.67 -22.58
N LEU A 527 14.63 -12.57 -21.77
CA LEU A 527 13.33 -13.16 -22.08
C LEU A 527 12.75 -12.65 -23.40
N PHE A 528 12.94 -11.37 -23.71
CA PHE A 528 12.48 -10.78 -24.96
C PHE A 528 13.16 -11.40 -26.18
N ARG A 529 14.46 -11.75 -26.08
CA ARG A 529 15.21 -12.45 -27.13
C ARG A 529 14.82 -13.92 -27.25
N GLU A 530 14.52 -14.57 -26.14
CA GLU A 530 14.17 -16.01 -26.08
C GLU A 530 12.70 -16.28 -26.46
N SER A 531 11.84 -15.27 -26.41
CA SER A 531 10.41 -15.42 -26.71
C SER A 531 10.13 -15.37 -28.21
N LYS A 532 9.20 -16.21 -28.69
CA LYS A 532 8.84 -16.29 -30.11
C LYS A 532 7.81 -15.23 -30.51
N SER A 533 7.08 -14.69 -29.55
CA SER A 533 6.06 -13.65 -29.76
C SER A 533 6.01 -12.66 -28.58
N PHE A 534 5.41 -11.49 -28.82
CA PHE A 534 5.19 -10.49 -27.78
C PHE A 534 4.28 -11.02 -26.65
N ALA A 535 3.25 -11.80 -26.99
CA ALA A 535 2.36 -12.41 -25.99
C ALA A 535 3.11 -13.40 -25.07
N GLU A 536 3.99 -14.23 -25.65
CA GLU A 536 4.85 -15.14 -24.88
C GLU A 536 5.83 -14.37 -23.98
N PHE A 537 6.42 -13.29 -24.51
CA PHE A 537 7.27 -12.39 -23.73
C PHE A 537 6.51 -11.79 -22.54
N THR A 538 5.33 -11.19 -22.77
CA THR A 538 4.52 -10.55 -21.72
C THR A 538 4.12 -11.55 -20.63
N ALA A 539 3.73 -12.77 -21.00
CA ALA A 539 3.37 -13.80 -20.03
C ALA A 539 4.54 -14.18 -19.12
N LYS A 540 5.73 -14.42 -19.69
CA LYS A 540 6.95 -14.75 -18.92
C LYS A 540 7.46 -13.55 -18.12
N ALA A 541 7.48 -12.37 -18.73
CA ALA A 541 7.93 -11.13 -18.13
C ALA A 541 7.07 -10.71 -16.94
N SER A 542 5.73 -10.85 -17.02
CA SER A 542 4.82 -10.54 -15.92
C SER A 542 5.15 -11.36 -14.67
N MET A 543 5.44 -12.66 -14.81
CA MET A 543 5.82 -13.51 -13.68
C MET A 543 7.13 -13.04 -13.02
N ILE A 544 8.11 -12.60 -13.81
CA ILE A 544 9.37 -12.06 -13.29
C ILE A 544 9.14 -10.72 -12.60
N CYS A 545 8.44 -9.79 -13.25
CA CYS A 545 8.15 -8.48 -12.67
C CYS A 545 7.33 -8.59 -11.38
N ASP A 546 6.35 -9.50 -11.29
CA ASP A 546 5.59 -9.72 -10.05
C ASP A 546 6.48 -10.25 -8.92
N LYS A 547 7.44 -11.13 -9.25
CA LYS A 547 8.40 -11.65 -8.27
C LYS A 547 9.33 -10.53 -7.76
N PHE A 548 9.92 -9.75 -8.66
CA PHE A 548 10.83 -8.65 -8.32
C PHE A 548 10.12 -7.49 -7.62
N ASN A 549 9.03 -6.99 -8.20
CA ASN A 549 8.40 -5.71 -7.83
C ASN A 549 7.29 -5.84 -6.79
N ARG A 550 6.79 -7.06 -6.52
CA ARG A 550 5.80 -7.30 -5.45
C ARG A 550 6.37 -8.16 -4.32
N ALA A 551 6.76 -9.40 -4.60
CA ALA A 551 7.13 -10.35 -3.54
C ALA A 551 8.48 -10.03 -2.89
N TRP A 552 9.52 -9.81 -3.71
CA TRP A 552 10.85 -9.45 -3.24
C TRP A 552 10.89 -8.02 -2.70
N GLN A 553 10.28 -7.06 -3.41
CA GLN A 553 10.16 -5.68 -2.94
C GLN A 553 9.53 -5.58 -1.55
N LYS A 554 8.46 -6.33 -1.26
CA LYS A 554 7.85 -6.35 0.09
C LYS A 554 8.83 -6.85 1.16
N THR A 555 9.57 -7.90 0.86
CA THR A 555 10.52 -8.50 1.81
C THR A 555 11.73 -7.58 2.05
N GLU A 556 12.19 -6.91 1.00
CA GLU A 556 13.24 -5.89 1.04
C GLU A 556 12.79 -4.65 1.83
N TYR A 557 11.57 -4.17 1.60
CA TYR A 557 10.95 -3.09 2.37
C TYR A 557 10.88 -3.42 3.86
N GLU A 558 10.35 -4.60 4.22
CA GLU A 558 10.29 -5.06 5.62
C GLU A 558 11.69 -5.10 6.25
N THR A 559 12.71 -5.52 5.48
CA THR A 559 14.10 -5.56 5.95
C THR A 559 14.69 -4.17 6.16
N ALA A 560 14.37 -3.20 5.29
CA ALA A 560 14.77 -1.81 5.45
C ALA A 560 14.14 -1.17 6.71
N VAL A 561 12.86 -1.45 6.99
CA VAL A 561 12.19 -1.02 8.23
C VAL A 561 12.88 -1.62 9.46
N LEU A 562 13.06 -2.95 9.49
CA LEU A 562 13.69 -3.63 10.63
C LEU A 562 15.12 -3.13 10.89
N THR A 563 15.88 -2.88 9.83
CA THR A 563 17.24 -2.34 9.96
C THR A 563 17.22 -0.91 10.51
N ALA A 564 16.29 -0.06 10.06
CA ALA A 564 16.15 1.30 10.59
C ALA A 564 15.71 1.33 12.07
N GLU A 565 14.79 0.44 12.48
CA GLU A 565 14.37 0.29 13.88
C GLU A 565 15.51 -0.21 14.77
N ALA A 566 16.26 -1.21 14.29
CA ALA A 566 17.43 -1.75 14.97
C ALA A 566 18.54 -0.70 15.09
N ALA A 567 18.80 0.08 14.04
CA ALA A 567 19.76 1.19 14.04
C ALA A 567 19.39 2.27 15.05
N SER A 568 18.12 2.72 15.06
CA SER A 568 17.63 3.68 16.06
C SER A 568 17.84 3.15 17.49
N THR A 569 17.50 1.89 17.72
CA THR A 569 17.71 1.24 19.02
C THR A 569 19.19 1.15 19.39
N TYR A 570 20.05 0.71 18.47
CA TYR A 570 21.49 0.59 18.68
C TYR A 570 22.12 1.92 19.10
N HIS A 571 21.86 3.01 18.37
CA HIS A 571 22.41 4.32 18.71
C HIS A 571 21.88 4.84 20.04
N ARG A 572 20.58 4.65 20.32
CA ARG A 572 19.98 4.98 21.63
C ARG A 572 20.62 4.21 22.78
N LEU A 573 20.94 2.94 22.56
CA LEU A 573 21.58 2.08 23.57
C LEU A 573 23.06 2.42 23.76
N LYS A 574 23.83 2.67 22.68
CA LYS A 574 25.23 3.11 22.75
C LYS A 574 25.37 4.44 23.50
N GLY A 575 24.45 5.38 23.28
CA GLY A 575 24.40 6.64 24.04
C GLY A 575 24.17 6.47 25.54
N LYS A 576 23.62 5.33 25.97
CA LYS A 576 23.32 5.01 27.38
C LYS A 576 24.25 3.96 27.99
N LYS A 577 25.41 3.68 27.38
CA LYS A 577 26.36 2.64 27.85
C LYS A 577 26.80 2.82 29.31
N ASN A 578 26.83 4.06 29.82
CA ASN A 578 27.20 4.35 31.20
C ASN A 578 26.10 3.94 32.21
N ILE A 579 24.85 3.87 31.77
CA ILE A 579 23.68 3.47 32.59
C ILE A 579 23.41 1.97 32.41
N PHE A 580 23.51 1.49 31.18
CA PHE A 580 23.25 0.10 30.80
C PHE A 580 24.50 -0.50 30.15
N PRO A 581 25.47 -1.00 30.96
CA PRO A 581 26.74 -1.51 30.44
C PRO A 581 26.65 -2.92 29.82
N TYR A 582 25.48 -3.56 29.88
CA TYR A 582 25.21 -4.86 29.28
C TYR A 582 23.99 -4.83 28.37
N TRP A 583 24.00 -5.70 27.36
CA TRP A 583 22.90 -5.91 26.42
C TRP A 583 22.48 -7.37 26.44
N GLN A 584 21.17 -7.61 26.34
CA GLN A 584 20.56 -8.92 26.25
C GLN A 584 19.96 -9.14 24.86
N TYR A 585 20.33 -10.24 24.20
CA TYR A 585 19.72 -10.66 22.94
C TYR A 585 18.41 -11.41 23.22
N ASN A 586 17.29 -10.90 22.71
CA ASN A 586 15.97 -11.48 22.92
C ASN A 586 15.25 -11.72 21.59
N THR A 587 14.36 -12.71 21.57
CA THR A 587 13.46 -12.99 20.44
C THR A 587 12.01 -12.68 20.85
N VAL A 588 11.09 -12.62 19.89
CA VAL A 588 9.66 -12.46 20.17
C VAL A 588 9.05 -13.72 20.85
N GLY A 589 9.73 -14.88 20.75
CA GLY A 589 9.30 -16.12 21.40
C GLY A 589 8.09 -16.80 20.75
N ASP A 590 7.78 -16.51 19.48
CA ASP A 590 6.74 -17.19 18.72
C ASP A 590 7.31 -18.30 17.82
N GLU A 591 6.45 -19.20 17.34
CA GLU A 591 6.80 -20.33 16.46
C GLU A 591 7.43 -19.90 15.10
N ARG A 592 7.50 -18.59 14.83
CA ARG A 592 8.08 -18.01 13.61
C ARG A 592 9.52 -17.54 13.82
N VAL A 593 10.02 -17.55 15.05
CA VAL A 593 11.44 -17.35 15.34
C VAL A 593 12.21 -18.54 14.79
N ARG A 594 13.35 -18.27 14.14
CA ARG A 594 14.23 -19.35 13.66
C ARG A 594 14.86 -20.03 14.87
N GLU A 595 14.88 -21.36 14.86
CA GLU A 595 15.48 -22.18 15.92
C GLU A 595 16.93 -21.74 16.24
N GLU A 596 17.69 -21.39 15.20
CA GLU A 596 19.06 -20.89 15.33
C GLU A 596 19.17 -19.58 16.13
N HIS A 597 18.19 -18.67 16.03
CA HIS A 597 18.14 -17.45 16.83
C HIS A 597 17.65 -17.71 18.26
N GLU A 598 16.83 -18.75 18.47
CA GLU A 598 16.36 -19.17 19.79
C GLU A 598 17.51 -19.75 20.63
N LYS A 599 18.48 -20.43 19.99
CA LYS A 599 19.71 -20.93 20.65
C LYS A 599 20.52 -19.84 21.34
N ILE A 600 20.44 -18.59 20.88
CA ILE A 600 21.11 -17.43 21.49
C ILE A 600 20.14 -16.49 22.22
N ALA A 601 18.86 -16.87 22.36
CA ALA A 601 17.91 -16.10 23.15
C ALA A 601 18.32 -16.08 24.63
N GLY A 602 18.29 -14.89 25.22
CA GLY A 602 18.64 -14.64 26.61
C GLY A 602 20.13 -14.36 26.85
N VAL A 603 21.00 -14.47 25.84
CA VAL A 603 22.44 -14.16 25.93
C VAL A 603 22.65 -12.72 26.40
N VAL A 604 23.50 -12.52 27.42
CA VAL A 604 23.85 -11.22 27.98
C VAL A 604 25.35 -10.96 27.83
N LEU A 605 25.73 -9.88 27.15
CA LEU A 605 27.13 -9.51 26.93
C LEU A 605 27.36 -8.00 27.15
N PRO A 606 28.60 -7.58 27.49
CA PRO A 606 28.96 -6.17 27.59
C PRO A 606 28.67 -5.40 26.29
N VAL A 607 28.35 -4.10 26.38
CA VAL A 607 28.05 -3.25 25.22
C VAL A 607 29.19 -3.12 24.21
N ASP A 608 30.43 -3.22 24.68
CA ASP A 608 31.64 -3.10 23.86
C ASP A 608 32.21 -4.47 23.45
N ASP A 609 31.42 -5.54 23.61
CA ASP A 609 31.80 -6.85 23.12
C ASP A 609 31.86 -6.88 21.58
N PRO A 610 32.97 -7.34 20.97
CA PRO A 610 33.12 -7.35 19.51
C PRO A 610 32.10 -8.24 18.81
N VAL A 611 31.48 -9.19 19.51
CA VAL A 611 30.50 -10.09 18.90
C VAL A 611 29.21 -9.38 18.49
N TRP A 612 28.88 -8.25 19.10
CA TRP A 612 27.77 -7.41 18.65
C TRP A 612 27.98 -6.90 17.22
N GLY A 613 29.22 -6.77 16.77
CA GLY A 613 29.54 -6.48 15.37
C GLY A 613 29.05 -7.55 14.37
N GLN A 614 28.65 -8.73 14.87
CA GLN A 614 28.23 -9.87 14.08
C GLN A 614 26.77 -10.25 14.34
N ILE A 615 26.38 -10.40 15.61
CA ILE A 615 25.07 -10.99 15.99
C ILE A 615 23.96 -9.97 16.24
N TYR A 616 24.24 -8.67 16.14
CA TYR A 616 23.23 -7.65 16.42
C TYR A 616 22.13 -7.67 15.34
N PRO A 617 20.85 -7.80 15.72
CA PRO A 617 19.76 -7.97 14.76
C PRO A 617 19.59 -6.74 13.84
N PRO A 618 19.08 -6.93 12.60
CA PRO A 618 18.50 -8.15 12.06
C PRO A 618 19.53 -9.15 11.49
N ASN A 619 19.41 -10.42 11.90
CA ASN A 619 20.32 -11.51 11.50
C ASN A 619 19.82 -12.33 10.29
N GLY A 620 18.72 -11.90 9.67
CA GLY A 620 18.10 -12.60 8.54
C GLY A 620 16.85 -11.90 8.05
N TRP A 621 16.29 -12.38 6.93
CA TRP A 621 15.03 -11.88 6.40
C TRP A 621 13.91 -11.99 7.44
N LYS A 622 13.10 -10.94 7.62
CA LYS A 622 11.98 -10.92 8.59
C LYS A 622 12.40 -11.31 10.01
N CYS A 623 13.61 -10.93 10.41
CA CYS A 623 14.13 -11.19 11.76
C CYS A 623 13.19 -10.60 12.84
N ARG A 624 12.88 -11.40 13.87
CA ARG A 624 11.99 -11.04 14.99
C ARG A 624 12.77 -10.96 16.32
N CYS A 625 14.03 -10.55 16.24
CA CYS A 625 14.93 -10.45 17.38
C CYS A 625 15.20 -8.98 17.72
N ARG A 626 15.45 -8.71 19.00
CA ARG A 626 15.72 -7.37 19.54
C ARG A 626 16.84 -7.44 20.58
N VAL A 627 17.38 -6.28 20.92
CA VAL A 627 18.37 -6.14 21.98
C VAL A 627 17.83 -5.22 23.06
N ASP A 628 17.80 -5.73 24.29
CA ASP A 628 17.28 -5.02 25.45
C ASP A 628 18.45 -4.62 26.38
N PRO A 629 18.44 -3.40 26.96
CA PRO A 629 19.49 -2.95 27.88
C PRO A 629 19.39 -3.63 29.26
N LYS A 630 20.54 -3.86 29.91
CA LYS A 630 20.65 -4.40 31.27
C LYS A 630 21.57 -3.55 32.16
N MET A 631 21.17 -3.39 33.41
CA MET A 631 21.95 -2.70 34.44
C MET A 631 23.06 -3.60 34.99
N ALA A 632 24.11 -2.99 35.52
CA ALA A 632 25.27 -3.73 36.03
C ALA A 632 24.93 -4.76 37.12
N HIS A 633 23.94 -4.46 37.98
CA HIS A 633 23.55 -5.35 39.09
C HIS A 633 22.64 -6.51 38.65
N GLU A 634 22.12 -6.50 37.42
CA GLU A 634 21.27 -7.57 36.88
C GLU A 634 22.10 -8.71 36.24
N VAL A 635 23.42 -8.52 36.11
CA VAL A 635 24.29 -9.40 35.33
C VAL A 635 25.41 -9.93 36.22
N THR A 636 25.53 -11.25 36.33
CA THR A 636 26.65 -11.90 37.03
C THR A 636 27.77 -12.27 36.06
N ALA A 637 28.98 -12.49 36.60
CA ALA A 637 30.11 -12.93 35.81
C ALA A 637 29.88 -14.33 35.19
N GLU A 638 29.16 -15.22 35.87
CA GLU A 638 28.83 -16.54 35.30
C GLU A 638 27.90 -16.41 34.08
N MET A 639 26.89 -15.54 34.15
CA MET A 639 25.96 -15.30 33.03
C MET A 639 26.68 -14.83 31.77
N VAL A 640 27.68 -13.95 31.92
CA VAL A 640 28.49 -13.46 30.80
C VAL A 640 29.38 -14.58 30.23
N ALA A 641 29.98 -15.41 31.09
CA ALA A 641 30.82 -16.52 30.64
C ALA A 641 30.01 -17.60 29.88
N GLU A 642 28.82 -17.95 30.38
CA GLU A 642 27.89 -18.86 29.70
C GLU A 642 27.42 -18.28 28.37
N SER A 643 27.04 -16.99 28.37
CA SER A 643 26.61 -16.26 27.17
C SER A 643 27.69 -16.24 26.09
N ARG A 644 28.97 -16.03 26.45
CA ARG A 644 30.09 -16.11 25.51
C ARG A 644 30.24 -17.49 24.89
N THR A 645 30.05 -18.54 25.68
CA THR A 645 30.17 -19.93 25.21
C THR A 645 29.05 -20.26 24.22
N ARG A 646 27.79 -19.93 24.56
CA ARG A 646 26.63 -20.13 23.67
C ARG A 646 26.76 -19.37 22.35
N VAL A 647 27.23 -18.13 22.39
CA VAL A 647 27.43 -17.34 21.17
C VAL A 647 28.57 -17.89 20.32
N LYS A 648 29.65 -18.37 20.95
CA LYS A 648 30.76 -18.99 20.23
C LYS A 648 30.30 -20.25 19.50
N GLU A 649 29.57 -21.14 20.19
CA GLU A 649 28.99 -22.34 19.57
C GLU A 649 28.06 -22.01 18.40
N TYR A 650 27.29 -20.92 18.52
CA TYR A 650 26.44 -20.43 17.44
C TYR A 650 27.25 -19.91 16.25
N ILE A 651 28.30 -19.12 16.47
CA ILE A 651 29.14 -18.58 15.39
C ILE A 651 29.94 -19.68 14.68
N ASP A 652 30.37 -20.71 15.42
CA ASP A 652 31.09 -21.86 14.86
C ASP A 652 30.15 -22.85 14.15
N SER A 653 28.83 -22.59 14.12
CA SER A 653 27.83 -23.48 13.52
C SER A 653 27.79 -23.39 11.99
N PRO A 654 27.49 -24.51 11.28
CA PRO A 654 27.26 -24.49 9.84
C PRO A 654 26.12 -23.56 9.41
N GLU A 655 25.11 -23.39 10.26
CA GLU A 655 23.98 -22.50 10.02
C GLU A 655 24.41 -21.03 9.97
N TRP A 656 25.30 -20.61 10.87
CA TRP A 656 25.90 -19.27 10.85
C TRP A 656 26.77 -19.05 9.61
N ALA A 657 27.54 -20.06 9.20
CA ALA A 657 28.30 -20.01 7.95
C ALA A 657 27.37 -19.80 6.73
N ALA A 658 26.22 -20.48 6.68
CA ALA A 658 25.23 -20.30 5.60
C ALA A 658 24.57 -18.91 5.62
N LEU A 659 24.31 -18.34 6.80
CA LEU A 659 23.79 -16.97 6.95
C LEU A 659 24.83 -15.93 6.49
N THR A 660 26.09 -16.10 6.89
CA THR A 660 27.18 -15.21 6.49
C THR A 660 27.46 -15.25 4.99
N ASP A 661 27.37 -16.42 4.37
CA ASP A 661 27.43 -16.59 2.90
C ASP A 661 26.30 -15.85 2.16
N GLN A 662 25.15 -15.68 2.80
CA GLN A 662 24.02 -14.88 2.30
C GLN A 662 24.18 -13.37 2.60
N GLY A 663 25.31 -12.97 3.18
CA GLY A 663 25.63 -11.60 3.53
C GLY A 663 25.03 -11.14 4.86
N TRP A 664 24.57 -12.04 5.73
CA TRP A 664 24.22 -11.76 7.13
C TRP A 664 25.45 -11.89 8.04
N GLY A 665 25.32 -11.63 9.34
CA GLY A 665 26.46 -11.70 10.27
C GLY A 665 27.34 -10.44 10.32
N VAL A 666 26.76 -9.30 9.96
CA VAL A 666 27.33 -7.97 10.19
C VAL A 666 26.31 -7.11 10.93
N ASN A 667 26.78 -6.24 11.81
CA ASN A 667 25.94 -5.29 12.50
C ASN A 667 25.50 -4.17 11.54
N ARG A 668 24.31 -4.33 10.96
CA ARG A 668 23.70 -3.34 10.05
C ARG A 668 23.35 -2.02 10.74
N ALA A 669 23.01 -2.11 12.03
CA ALA A 669 22.75 -0.94 12.85
C ALA A 669 24.00 -0.07 13.05
N GLU A 670 25.20 -0.63 12.92
CA GLU A 670 26.46 0.09 13.04
C GLU A 670 27.08 0.47 11.68
N SER A 671 27.04 -0.43 10.70
CA SER A 671 27.66 -0.25 9.38
C SER A 671 26.94 0.75 8.45
N ALA A 672 25.72 1.19 8.79
CA ALA A 672 24.88 2.04 7.94
C ALA A 672 24.52 1.41 6.58
N GLU A 673 24.52 0.09 6.50
CA GLU A 673 24.16 -0.68 5.29
C GLU A 673 22.92 -1.54 5.53
N VAL A 674 21.82 -1.23 4.84
CA VAL A 674 20.62 -2.07 4.84
C VAL A 674 20.90 -3.38 4.11
N PHE A 675 21.46 -3.27 2.90
CA PHE A 675 21.82 -4.40 2.07
C PHE A 675 23.32 -4.35 1.80
N GLY A 676 24.04 -5.36 2.29
CA GLY A 676 25.49 -5.43 2.09
C GLY A 676 25.83 -5.76 0.63
N ALA A 677 27.04 -5.39 0.19
CA ALA A 677 27.50 -5.64 -1.18
C ALA A 677 27.51 -7.12 -1.59
N ASN A 678 27.50 -8.04 -0.62
CA ASN A 678 27.46 -9.48 -0.85
C ASN A 678 26.04 -10.04 -1.08
N GLN A 679 25.00 -9.21 -1.02
CA GLN A 679 23.62 -9.68 -1.15
C GLN A 679 23.14 -9.76 -2.61
N MET A 680 22.53 -10.90 -2.94
CA MET A 680 21.76 -11.31 -4.15
C MET A 680 22.05 -10.61 -5.49
N TYR A 681 21.71 -9.33 -5.65
CA TYR A 681 21.94 -8.60 -6.90
C TYR A 681 23.34 -8.00 -6.97
N ILE A 682 23.88 -7.50 -5.85
CA ILE A 682 25.18 -6.82 -5.79
C ILE A 682 26.34 -7.82 -5.92
N ARG A 683 26.15 -9.09 -5.51
CA ARG A 683 27.10 -10.19 -5.71
C ARG A 683 27.44 -10.45 -7.19
N LYS A 684 26.57 -10.06 -8.13
CA LYS A 684 26.85 -10.10 -9.58
C LYS A 684 27.65 -8.88 -10.08
N PHE A 685 27.85 -7.88 -9.23
CA PHE A 685 28.55 -6.62 -9.51
C PHE A 685 29.68 -6.21 -8.52
N PRO A 686 30.44 -7.10 -7.83
CA PRO A 686 31.46 -6.65 -6.88
C PRO A 686 32.57 -5.89 -7.63
N GLY A 687 32.87 -4.66 -7.21
CA GLY A 687 33.88 -3.80 -7.83
C GLY A 687 33.55 -3.30 -9.25
N LYS A 688 32.37 -3.61 -9.81
CA LYS A 688 31.92 -3.16 -11.14
C LYS A 688 30.67 -2.29 -11.12
N ALA A 689 29.96 -2.18 -9.99
CA ALA A 689 28.79 -1.31 -9.85
C ALA A 689 29.10 0.13 -10.29
N ALA A 690 30.18 0.74 -9.80
CA ALA A 690 30.63 2.07 -10.23
C ALA A 690 30.87 2.17 -11.76
N LYS A 691 31.39 1.09 -12.38
CA LYS A 691 31.62 1.04 -13.84
C LYS A 691 30.32 0.94 -14.64
N TYR A 692 29.30 0.24 -14.14
CA TYR A 692 28.00 0.12 -14.81
C TYR A 692 27.13 1.37 -14.56
N LEU A 693 27.08 1.87 -13.33
CA LEU A 693 26.35 3.08 -12.96
C LEU A 693 26.99 4.34 -13.55
N GLY A 694 28.32 4.37 -13.67
CA GLY A 694 29.06 5.43 -14.35
C GLY A 694 28.82 5.51 -15.87
N LYS A 695 28.03 4.60 -16.46
CA LYS A 695 27.59 4.70 -17.85
C LYS A 695 26.22 5.37 -18.01
N LEU A 696 25.53 5.65 -16.90
CA LEU A 696 24.24 6.33 -16.89
C LEU A 696 24.46 7.84 -16.88
N TYR A 697 23.83 8.55 -17.80
CA TYR A 697 23.93 9.99 -17.97
C TYR A 697 22.55 10.63 -17.97
N TYR A 698 22.48 11.96 -17.83
CA TYR A 698 21.23 12.74 -17.79
C TYR A 698 20.17 12.36 -18.84
N ASN A 699 20.58 12.01 -20.06
CA ASN A 699 19.67 11.63 -21.14
C ASN A 699 19.00 10.28 -20.91
N ASP A 700 19.63 9.36 -20.18
CA ASP A 700 19.06 8.06 -19.82
C ASP A 700 17.94 8.21 -18.77
N TYR A 701 17.90 9.37 -18.09
CA TYR A 701 16.85 9.80 -17.17
C TYR A 701 15.83 10.75 -17.81
N GLY A 702 15.88 10.94 -19.14
CA GLY A 702 14.98 11.85 -19.86
C GLY A 702 15.14 13.32 -19.47
N LEU A 703 16.33 13.73 -19.00
CA LEU A 703 16.60 15.13 -18.65
C LEU A 703 17.04 15.95 -19.86
N ASP A 704 16.76 17.25 -19.82
CA ASP A 704 17.24 18.19 -20.83
C ASP A 704 18.77 18.34 -20.83
N SER A 705 19.30 18.68 -22.01
CA SER A 705 20.73 18.99 -22.18
C SER A 705 21.17 20.17 -21.31
N PHE A 706 22.46 20.22 -20.99
CA PHE A 706 23.06 21.31 -20.21
C PHE A 706 22.74 22.71 -20.78
N GLY A 707 22.78 22.87 -22.11
CA GLY A 707 22.47 24.14 -22.77
C GLY A 707 21.01 24.57 -22.56
N LYS A 708 20.05 23.66 -22.77
CA LYS A 708 18.63 23.93 -22.52
C LYS A 708 18.34 24.29 -21.06
N LYS A 709 19.00 23.61 -20.11
CA LYS A 709 18.87 23.91 -18.68
C LYS A 709 19.42 25.29 -18.34
N MET A 710 20.54 25.71 -18.94
CA MET A 710 21.08 27.06 -18.80
C MET A 710 20.15 28.13 -19.40
N GLU A 711 19.56 27.88 -20.57
CA GLU A 711 18.61 28.80 -21.23
C GLU A 711 17.31 28.97 -20.43
N ALA A 712 16.86 27.91 -19.75
CA ALA A 712 15.66 27.95 -18.92
C ALA A 712 15.88 28.62 -17.54
N ALA A 713 17.13 28.77 -17.10
CA ALA A 713 17.45 29.34 -15.80
C ALA A 713 17.29 30.87 -15.81
N ASN A 714 16.43 31.39 -14.94
CA ASN A 714 16.13 32.83 -14.85
C ASN A 714 16.73 33.50 -13.61
N THR A 715 17.36 32.75 -12.71
CA THR A 715 17.87 33.24 -11.42
C THR A 715 19.36 33.56 -11.53
N PRO A 716 19.81 34.77 -11.15
CA PRO A 716 21.24 35.09 -11.11
C PRO A 716 21.96 34.39 -9.95
N ALA A 717 23.20 33.97 -10.17
CA ALA A 717 24.01 33.37 -9.12
C ALA A 717 24.38 34.40 -8.03
N PRO A 718 24.13 34.11 -6.74
CA PRO A 718 24.53 35.01 -5.66
C PRO A 718 26.07 35.07 -5.59
N LYS A 719 26.61 36.29 -5.52
CA LYS A 719 28.05 36.54 -5.49
C LYS A 719 28.48 36.97 -4.09
N TYR A 720 29.55 36.35 -3.59
CA TYR A 720 30.17 36.73 -2.33
C TYR A 720 31.35 37.68 -2.54
N GLU A 721 31.35 38.83 -1.83
CA GLU A 721 32.41 39.85 -1.92
C GLU A 721 33.10 40.15 -0.57
N GLY A 722 32.73 39.45 0.51
CA GLY A 722 33.30 39.63 1.85
C GLY A 722 34.61 38.86 2.09
N ALA A 723 35.15 38.94 3.32
CA ALA A 723 36.28 38.12 3.73
C ALA A 723 35.83 36.66 3.89
N ALA A 724 36.59 35.72 3.33
CA ALA A 724 36.18 34.31 3.30
C ALA A 724 36.02 33.72 4.73
N GLY A 725 36.87 34.14 5.68
CA GLY A 725 36.80 33.67 7.07
C GLY A 725 35.46 33.94 7.75
N ASP A 726 34.92 35.16 7.57
CA ASP A 726 33.64 35.59 8.16
C ASP A 726 32.46 34.73 7.66
N TRP A 727 32.54 34.29 6.40
CA TRP A 727 31.55 33.37 5.83
C TRP A 727 31.61 32.00 6.49
N HIS A 728 32.81 31.46 6.70
CA HIS A 728 32.98 30.14 7.34
C HIS A 728 32.47 30.16 8.77
N ASP A 729 32.71 31.24 9.51
CA ASP A 729 32.26 31.35 10.90
C ASP A 729 30.74 31.32 11.05
N SER A 730 30.02 31.85 10.06
CA SER A 730 28.56 31.84 9.98
C SER A 730 27.97 30.57 9.35
N HIS A 731 28.75 29.79 8.58
CA HIS A 731 28.27 28.67 7.77
C HIS A 731 28.97 27.34 8.05
N LYS A 732 29.33 27.08 9.32
CA LYS A 732 29.95 25.80 9.74
C LYS A 732 29.04 24.60 9.51
N LEU A 733 27.72 24.82 9.57
CA LEU A 733 26.68 23.83 9.41
C LEU A 733 25.58 24.41 8.51
N ILE A 734 25.26 23.75 7.41
CA ILE A 734 24.32 24.22 6.40
C ILE A 734 23.27 23.15 6.14
N GLU A 735 22.01 23.52 6.00
CA GLU A 735 20.94 22.55 5.72
C GLU A 735 20.82 22.25 4.23
N ASP A 736 20.67 20.98 3.87
CA ASP A 736 20.34 20.55 2.50
C ASP A 736 18.83 20.54 2.23
N TYR A 737 18.46 20.19 0.99
CA TYR A 737 17.08 20.14 0.51
C TYR A 737 16.17 19.13 1.23
N ASN A 738 16.73 18.22 2.03
CA ASN A 738 16.00 17.29 2.89
C ASN A 738 16.06 17.71 4.38
N GLY A 739 16.61 18.89 4.69
CA GLY A 739 16.78 19.41 6.05
C GLY A 739 17.95 18.79 6.81
N ARG A 740 18.90 18.16 6.13
CA ARG A 740 20.08 17.53 6.77
C ARG A 740 21.19 18.54 6.97
N LYS A 741 21.87 18.46 8.11
CA LYS A 741 23.01 19.30 8.45
C LYS A 741 24.28 18.79 7.75
N VAL A 742 24.78 19.61 6.83
CA VAL A 742 26.03 19.40 6.10
C VAL A 742 27.13 20.26 6.73
N ALA A 743 28.23 19.63 7.14
CA ALA A 743 29.36 20.33 7.73
C ALA A 743 30.29 20.95 6.66
N MET A 744 30.66 22.21 6.87
CA MET A 744 31.78 22.85 6.18
C MET A 744 33.02 22.79 7.10
N THR A 745 33.85 21.76 6.94
CA THR A 745 35.04 21.61 7.80
C THR A 745 36.10 22.66 7.47
N GLN A 746 36.86 23.09 8.48
CA GLN A 746 37.93 24.07 8.30
C GLN A 746 38.97 23.61 7.27
N GLU A 747 39.29 22.31 7.27
CA GLU A 747 40.23 21.70 6.33
C GLU A 747 39.76 21.86 4.88
N VAL A 748 38.50 21.50 4.60
CA VAL A 748 37.93 21.61 3.26
C VAL A 748 37.81 23.07 2.85
N PHE A 749 37.35 23.93 3.77
CA PHE A 749 37.24 25.36 3.53
C PHE A 749 38.58 25.97 3.13
N ASN A 750 39.62 25.81 3.96
CA ASN A 750 40.96 26.33 3.70
C ASN A 750 41.55 25.78 2.39
N ARG A 751 41.31 24.49 2.09
CA ARG A 751 41.79 23.86 0.85
C ARG A 751 41.21 24.51 -0.41
N HIS A 752 39.97 25.00 -0.35
CA HIS A 752 39.24 25.53 -1.50
C HIS A 752 39.12 27.07 -1.52
N THR A 753 39.54 27.78 -0.47
CA THR A 753 39.56 29.26 -0.45
C THR A 753 40.96 29.86 -0.53
N THR A 754 42.01 29.05 -0.51
CA THR A 754 43.41 29.51 -0.57
C THR A 754 44.07 29.30 -1.94
N LYS A 755 45.17 30.02 -2.18
CA LYS A 755 46.06 29.89 -3.36
C LYS A 755 45.29 30.04 -4.69
N LYS A 756 45.38 29.05 -5.57
CA LYS A 756 44.81 29.08 -6.92
C LYS A 756 43.28 29.11 -6.95
N TYR A 757 42.63 28.73 -5.85
CA TYR A 757 41.17 28.67 -5.78
C TYR A 757 40.52 29.96 -5.28
N THR A 758 41.28 30.87 -4.69
CA THR A 758 40.76 32.13 -4.13
C THR A 758 39.96 32.92 -5.17
N LYS A 759 40.49 33.07 -6.39
CA LYS A 759 39.82 33.86 -7.45
C LYS A 759 38.58 33.19 -8.04
N THR A 760 38.50 31.86 -8.01
CA THR A 760 37.46 31.10 -8.72
C THR A 760 36.37 30.56 -7.79
N ARG A 761 36.67 30.28 -6.52
CA ARG A 761 35.76 29.60 -5.58
C ARG A 761 35.21 30.49 -4.48
N VAL A 762 35.94 31.53 -4.06
CA VAL A 762 35.46 32.49 -3.05
C VAL A 762 34.22 33.25 -3.53
N PRO A 763 34.12 33.68 -4.81
CA PRO A 763 32.90 34.34 -5.29
C PRO A 763 31.65 33.45 -5.26
N LEU A 764 31.82 32.13 -5.19
CA LEU A 764 30.75 31.13 -5.20
C LEU A 764 30.29 30.72 -3.79
N LEU A 765 30.86 31.29 -2.71
CA LEU A 765 30.52 30.87 -1.34
C LEU A 765 29.02 31.00 -1.06
N GLU A 766 28.39 32.07 -1.51
CA GLU A 766 26.95 32.28 -1.31
C GLU A 766 26.06 31.42 -2.21
N CYS A 767 26.64 30.79 -3.24
CA CYS A 767 25.92 29.76 -4.00
C CYS A 767 25.80 28.46 -3.18
N ILE A 768 26.68 28.20 -2.20
CA ILE A 768 26.69 26.92 -1.48
C ILE A 768 25.37 26.67 -0.73
N PRO A 769 24.87 27.59 0.13
CA PRO A 769 23.62 27.35 0.85
C PRO A 769 22.42 27.23 -0.09
N ASP A 770 22.39 28.00 -1.18
CA ASP A 770 21.31 27.95 -2.17
C ASP A 770 21.32 26.64 -2.97
N VAL A 771 22.49 26.16 -3.40
CA VAL A 771 22.63 24.86 -4.09
C VAL A 771 22.24 23.71 -3.17
N LEU A 772 22.65 23.75 -1.90
CA LEU A 772 22.30 22.69 -0.94
C LEU A 772 20.80 22.66 -0.66
N LYS A 773 20.17 23.82 -0.46
CA LYS A 773 18.75 23.92 -0.11
C LYS A 773 17.81 23.71 -1.31
N ASN A 774 18.20 24.19 -2.48
CA ASN A 774 17.37 24.21 -3.68
C ASN A 774 18.14 23.71 -4.93
N PRO A 775 18.65 22.46 -4.95
CA PRO A 775 19.31 21.90 -6.11
C PRO A 775 18.29 21.54 -7.20
N ASP A 776 18.63 21.81 -8.46
CA ASP A 776 17.86 21.39 -9.62
C ASP A 776 18.10 19.91 -9.93
N GLU A 777 19.28 19.39 -9.62
CA GLU A 777 19.60 17.98 -9.82
C GLU A 777 20.50 17.50 -8.69
N VAL A 778 20.25 16.27 -8.22
CA VAL A 778 21.14 15.62 -7.25
C VAL A 778 21.50 14.24 -7.77
N TRP A 779 22.81 13.98 -7.84
CA TRP A 779 23.38 12.76 -8.41
C TRP A 779 24.28 12.06 -7.40
N ILE A 780 24.19 10.73 -7.33
CA ILE A 780 25.26 9.90 -6.73
C ILE A 780 26.27 9.58 -7.83
N ASN A 781 27.55 9.89 -7.60
CA ASN A 781 28.61 9.85 -8.61
C ASN A 781 29.96 9.41 -8.03
N ASP A 782 30.91 9.06 -8.90
CA ASP A 782 32.27 8.60 -8.59
C ASP A 782 33.35 9.69 -8.70
N PHE A 783 33.04 10.92 -8.27
CA PHE A 783 33.96 12.05 -8.43
C PHE A 783 35.35 11.82 -7.80
N VAL A 784 35.42 11.13 -6.65
CA VAL A 784 36.67 10.86 -5.91
C VAL A 784 36.98 9.36 -5.81
N GLY A 785 36.61 8.58 -6.84
CA GLY A 785 36.97 7.16 -6.96
C GLY A 785 35.86 6.21 -6.55
N GLU A 786 35.33 6.34 -5.34
CA GLU A 786 34.16 5.57 -4.90
C GLU A 786 32.85 6.25 -5.34
N PHE A 787 31.81 5.46 -5.60
CA PHE A 787 30.50 5.94 -6.10
C PHE A 787 29.65 6.50 -4.93
N ASP A 788 30.31 7.39 -4.21
CA ASP A 788 30.01 7.99 -2.92
C ASP A 788 29.28 9.30 -2.78
N ASN A 789 29.29 10.01 -3.90
CA ASN A 789 29.39 11.46 -3.84
C ASN A 789 28.07 12.05 -4.26
N LEU A 790 27.49 12.88 -3.41
CA LEU A 790 26.27 13.62 -3.70
C LEU A 790 26.63 14.91 -4.45
N ASN A 791 26.52 14.89 -5.78
CA ASN A 791 26.67 16.06 -6.62
C ASN A 791 25.33 16.81 -6.66
N MET A 792 25.25 17.92 -5.94
CA MET A 792 24.11 18.84 -5.98
C MET A 792 24.39 19.93 -7.01
N ILE A 793 23.56 20.03 -8.03
CA ILE A 793 23.75 20.92 -9.18
C ILE A 793 22.61 21.94 -9.21
N LYS A 794 22.98 23.20 -9.46
CA LYS A 794 22.04 24.28 -9.72
C LYS A 794 22.43 25.07 -10.97
N PHE A 795 21.43 25.40 -11.77
CA PHE A 795 21.56 26.21 -12.97
C PHE A 795 21.10 27.64 -12.66
N TYR A 796 22.03 28.58 -12.79
CA TYR A 796 21.75 30.01 -12.77
C TYR A 796 21.77 30.55 -14.21
N ASN A 797 21.19 31.73 -14.43
CA ASN A 797 21.14 32.35 -15.75
C ASN A 797 22.54 32.65 -16.33
N ASP A 798 23.55 32.83 -15.48
CA ASP A 798 24.91 33.21 -15.86
C ASP A 798 25.94 32.07 -15.68
N LYS A 799 25.65 31.06 -14.84
CA LYS A 799 26.54 29.91 -14.61
C LYS A 799 25.83 28.68 -14.05
N CYS A 800 26.50 27.54 -14.08
CA CYS A 800 26.07 26.34 -13.37
C CYS A 800 27.03 26.03 -12.23
N VAL A 801 26.51 25.81 -11.01
CA VAL A 801 27.34 25.51 -9.83
C VAL A 801 27.04 24.10 -9.35
N VAL A 802 28.10 23.37 -8.99
CA VAL A 802 28.01 22.08 -8.29
C VAL A 802 28.63 22.17 -6.91
N VAL A 803 27.90 21.64 -5.93
CA VAL A 803 28.39 21.36 -4.58
C VAL A 803 28.39 19.85 -4.40
N ILE A 804 29.56 19.28 -4.10
CA ILE A 804 29.74 17.85 -3.91
C ILE A 804 29.86 17.57 -2.42
N CYS A 805 28.99 16.71 -1.91
CA CYS A 805 28.98 16.26 -0.52
C CYS A 805 29.37 14.77 -0.42
N GLU A 806 29.95 14.39 0.70
CA GLU A 806 30.32 13.00 1.02
C GLU A 806 29.97 12.68 2.48
N VAL A 807 29.80 11.40 2.79
CA VAL A 807 29.80 10.90 4.17
C VAL A 807 31.21 10.41 4.47
N ALA A 808 31.97 11.17 5.27
CA ALA A 808 33.34 10.79 5.61
C ALA A 808 33.38 9.60 6.57
N GLU A 809 34.49 8.85 6.60
CA GLU A 809 34.74 7.69 7.51
C GLU A 809 34.48 7.99 9.00
N SER A 810 34.54 9.26 9.41
CA SER A 810 34.18 9.70 10.75
C SER A 810 32.67 9.84 10.99
N ASN A 811 31.81 9.28 10.12
CA ASN A 811 30.36 9.52 10.06
C ASN A 811 30.00 11.01 10.03
N VAL A 812 30.71 11.80 9.25
CA VAL A 812 30.40 13.24 9.10
C VAL A 812 29.91 13.50 7.69
N TYR A 813 28.67 13.95 7.56
CA TYR A 813 28.13 14.46 6.30
C TYR A 813 28.71 15.85 6.04
N ARG A 814 29.60 15.96 5.05
CA ARG A 814 30.34 17.20 4.79
C ARG A 814 30.37 17.57 3.33
N ILE A 815 30.57 18.86 3.09
CA ILE A 815 30.94 19.35 1.76
C ILE A 815 32.36 18.88 1.48
N ARG A 816 32.56 18.27 0.33
CA ARG A 816 33.87 17.83 -0.17
C ARG A 816 34.50 18.91 -1.04
N THR A 817 33.70 19.52 -1.92
CA THR A 817 34.16 20.55 -2.86
C THR A 817 33.00 21.32 -3.51
N TRP A 818 33.27 22.52 -4.03
CA TRP A 818 32.32 23.30 -4.84
C TRP A 818 33.04 24.04 -5.96
N PHE A 819 32.41 24.16 -7.13
CA PHE A 819 32.95 24.90 -8.29
C PHE A 819 31.90 25.11 -9.38
N GLU A 820 32.21 25.98 -10.34
CA GLU A 820 31.41 26.20 -11.55
C GLU A 820 31.61 25.08 -12.58
N ILE A 821 30.52 24.55 -13.14
CA ILE A 821 30.55 23.65 -14.30
C ILE A 821 30.59 24.51 -15.56
N HIS A 822 31.75 24.56 -16.21
CA HIS A 822 31.92 25.29 -17.46
C HIS A 822 31.34 24.55 -18.67
N ALA A 823 30.79 25.31 -19.62
CA ALA A 823 30.19 24.79 -20.85
C ALA A 823 31.19 24.22 -21.88
N SER A 824 32.51 24.42 -21.68
CA SER A 824 33.55 23.90 -22.56
C SER A 824 34.43 22.86 -21.86
N ALA A 825 34.61 21.70 -22.49
CA ALA A 825 35.61 20.73 -22.07
C ALA A 825 37.00 21.26 -22.48
N ARG A 826 37.87 21.57 -21.51
CA ARG A 826 39.29 21.85 -21.79
C ARG A 826 39.98 20.59 -22.29
N THR A 827 39.80 20.29 -23.58
CA THR A 827 40.52 19.26 -24.31
C THR A 827 41.62 19.93 -25.13
N LYS A 828 42.75 19.23 -25.33
CA LYS A 828 43.73 19.66 -26.33
C LYS A 828 43.01 19.72 -27.68
N GLU A 829 43.24 20.81 -28.40
CA GLU A 829 42.49 21.23 -29.59
C GLU A 829 42.12 20.08 -30.54
N GLY A 830 40.84 20.02 -30.93
CA GLY A 830 40.37 19.24 -32.08
C GLY A 830 39.72 17.88 -31.83
N THR A 831 39.72 17.34 -30.60
CA THR A 831 39.04 16.06 -30.30
C THR A 831 37.80 16.26 -29.42
N LYS A 832 36.65 15.69 -29.80
CA LYS A 832 35.45 15.67 -28.94
C LYS A 832 35.81 14.94 -27.65
N ALA A 833 35.74 15.63 -26.52
CA ALA A 833 35.92 15.02 -25.21
C ALA A 833 34.98 13.82 -25.06
N SER A 834 35.47 12.69 -24.53
CA SER A 834 34.59 11.59 -24.17
C SER A 834 33.57 12.07 -23.13
N ARG A 835 32.35 11.50 -23.15
CA ARG A 835 31.28 11.85 -22.19
C ARG A 835 31.72 11.70 -20.72
N ALA A 836 32.72 10.89 -20.44
CA ALA A 836 33.28 10.72 -19.10
C ALA A 836 34.11 11.93 -18.62
N ILE A 837 34.66 12.73 -19.53
CA ILE A 837 35.58 13.83 -19.22
C ILE A 837 34.90 15.20 -19.42
N ASP A 838 33.92 15.30 -20.33
CA ASP A 838 33.16 16.52 -20.57
C ASP A 838 32.41 16.96 -19.29
N PRO A 839 32.68 18.16 -18.72
CA PRO A 839 32.02 18.65 -17.51
C PRO A 839 30.48 18.62 -17.57
N ARG A 840 29.90 18.85 -18.76
CA ARG A 840 28.44 18.87 -18.97
C ARG A 840 27.79 17.51 -18.76
N TRP A 841 28.58 16.44 -18.90
CA TRP A 841 28.16 15.05 -18.78
C TRP A 841 28.68 14.42 -17.48
N ARG A 842 29.95 14.68 -17.14
CA ARG A 842 30.66 14.07 -16.01
C ARG A 842 29.94 14.24 -14.68
N TYR A 843 29.41 15.44 -14.41
CA TYR A 843 28.73 15.73 -13.15
C TYR A 843 27.25 15.32 -13.14
N ARG A 844 26.64 15.18 -14.33
CA ARG A 844 25.26 14.71 -14.55
C ARG A 844 25.25 13.25 -15.00
N ARG A 845 25.98 12.43 -14.24
CA ARG A 845 26.24 11.00 -14.47
C ARG A 845 26.00 10.24 -13.18
N GLY A 846 25.58 8.99 -13.30
CA GLY A 846 25.38 8.09 -12.19
C GLY A 846 23.92 7.90 -11.82
N LEU A 847 23.60 7.89 -10.53
CA LEU A 847 22.23 7.72 -10.04
C LEU A 847 21.58 9.08 -9.80
N LEU A 848 20.52 9.39 -10.53
CA LEU A 848 19.71 10.58 -10.27
C LEU A 848 18.80 10.33 -9.07
N ILE A 849 18.99 11.07 -7.97
CA ILE A 849 18.17 10.91 -6.76
C ILE A 849 17.17 12.05 -6.55
N LYS A 850 17.34 13.17 -7.24
CA LYS A 850 16.37 14.28 -7.27
C LYS A 850 16.39 14.94 -8.63
N LYS A 851 15.18 15.16 -9.17
CA LYS A 851 14.91 16.04 -10.31
C LYS A 851 14.20 17.30 -9.79
N GLY A 852 14.64 18.46 -10.24
CA GLY A 852 14.07 19.78 -9.97
C GLY A 852 13.01 20.19 -10.98
#